data_AF-A0A7C5BIR2-F1
#
_entry.id   AF-A0A7C5BIR2-F1
#
_cell.length_a   1.000
_cell.length_b   1.000
_cell.length_c   1.000
_cell.angle_alpha   90.00
_cell.angle_beta   90.00
_cell.angle_gamma   90.00
#
_symmetry.space_group_name_H-M   'P 1'
#
loop_
_entity.id
_entity.type
_entity.pdbx_description
1 polymer ?
#
loop_
_entity_poly.entity_id
_entity_poly.type
_entity_poly.pdbx_seq_one_letter_code
_entity_poly.pdbx_strand_id
1 'polypeptide(L)'
;MAGLERNLENRKWLVERLRAEIIGPDPSGEPVEIKEDGSEIFSWEEFRKPKRQLNGEEILWQDAPIKRYGAGILFPQGLTEQVTLAEEARSTPEGTEEAEPGPDVRADEVLEKRIQDDASKIKILADDTENYDVMLANAYRPSAMGVSFLADFSSENEGFSIEVDCATYRKIKVRVGYSIESEKFTDRVIWFRTPGLAPDGKKPVIRVDTSKILENKSPLKKWVPGFDGKLELVIVSRPYNRNPGSHERLVTVCLVNRQRKDAGRVDEQCFFQCGFQIQGCSKAPWILPYPEVSRIKRSNADEEEIIRLIYRDRQTFAIGHGCAANWPEDRPERVGKLWTEIMPAFETPGISADIADENGDSLRVSMRKLAGLDPEDNGREEIARLLDAYRRWIKGLKYLDRRNPPIDPDLRETAKVLIQRCEQSLKRMEDGLAFLAEDTKVAEHAREAFRLANHAMLLAQLRSSREVRIPRVEDGRILWNREIYNPDPASPSPNKGYWRAFQIAFLLMSLRGICDPSHVDRRIVDLIWFPTGGGKTEAYLGLAAFTIFFNRLAGRKPGGVDVIMRYTLRLLTAQQFQRAGLLFCAMEVIRRQPSNLPRLGEEQFRLGIWVGGDATPNTRANARAALRSLQKNPNSENPFVLLKCPWCNAKFGPADEDYSSDKTGSKGKGKKGKKESPKSVYGYTTLSISGKETVVFRCDDPDCYFGLDPRKPGTPPLPIVVIDEDIYANPPNMIIGTVDKFALLPWKPEIRSIFGITEDGAHSGIPPTLIIQDELHLISGPLGSMVGAYETVIEELCTKREGDMVISPKIV
;
A
#
# COMPACT_ATOMS: atom_id res chain seq x y z
N MET A 1 -0.75 28.73 -1.78
CA MET A 1 -2.21 28.52 -1.84
C MET A 1 -2.63 28.00 -3.21
N ALA A 2 -2.31 28.68 -4.33
CA ALA A 2 -2.64 28.23 -5.70
C ALA A 2 -2.22 26.77 -6.07
N GLY A 3 -1.12 26.26 -5.53
CA GLY A 3 -0.71 24.86 -5.76
C GLY A 3 -1.56 23.82 -5.00
N LEU A 4 -2.12 24.19 -3.84
CA LEU A 4 -2.97 23.30 -3.04
C LEU A 4 -4.37 23.21 -3.66
N GLU A 5 -4.96 24.34 -4.05
CA GLU A 5 -6.26 24.39 -4.72
C GLU A 5 -6.26 23.53 -6.00
N ARG A 6 -5.23 23.68 -6.84
CA ARG A 6 -5.07 22.85 -8.04
C ARG A 6 -4.96 21.36 -7.73
N ASN A 7 -4.28 20.99 -6.64
CA ASN A 7 -4.19 19.58 -6.23
C ASN A 7 -5.53 19.04 -5.73
N LEU A 8 -6.31 19.85 -5.02
CA LEU A 8 -7.65 19.50 -4.55
C LEU A 8 -8.64 19.35 -5.72
N GLU A 9 -8.57 20.25 -6.70
CA GLU A 9 -9.34 20.15 -7.95
C GLU A 9 -9.00 18.88 -8.72
N ASN A 10 -7.70 18.59 -8.91
CA ASN A 10 -7.24 17.37 -9.58
C ASN A 10 -7.72 16.11 -8.85
N ARG A 11 -7.68 16.10 -7.51
CA ARG A 11 -8.17 14.98 -6.71
C ARG A 11 -9.67 14.79 -6.88
N LYS A 12 -10.45 15.87 -6.80
CA LYS A 12 -11.90 15.82 -7.00
C LYS A 12 -12.24 15.28 -8.38
N TRP A 13 -11.55 15.79 -9.41
CA TRP A 13 -11.69 15.30 -10.78
C TRP A 13 -11.35 13.81 -10.91
N LEU A 14 -10.28 13.33 -10.27
CA LEU A 14 -9.92 11.90 -10.27
C LEU A 14 -11.02 11.03 -9.64
N VAL A 15 -11.58 11.44 -8.50
CA VAL A 15 -12.66 10.71 -7.83
C VAL A 15 -13.92 10.68 -8.68
N GLU A 16 -14.29 11.82 -9.28
CA GLU A 16 -15.43 11.91 -10.20
C GLU A 16 -15.22 11.04 -11.45
N ARG A 17 -14.00 11.05 -12.01
CA ARG A 17 -13.64 10.23 -13.16
C ARG A 17 -13.71 8.74 -12.87
N LEU A 18 -13.18 8.31 -11.72
CA LEU A 18 -13.28 6.92 -11.27
C LEU A 18 -14.73 6.50 -11.04
N ARG A 19 -15.56 7.38 -10.46
CA ARG A 19 -17.00 7.12 -10.29
C ARG A 19 -17.69 6.95 -11.64
N ALA A 20 -17.41 7.82 -12.60
CA ALA A 20 -17.95 7.76 -13.95
C ALA A 20 -17.53 6.48 -14.69
N GLU A 21 -16.29 6.01 -14.46
CA GLU A 21 -15.77 4.79 -15.08
C GLU A 21 -16.31 3.50 -14.46
N ILE A 22 -16.45 3.44 -13.12
CA ILE A 22 -16.85 2.22 -12.40
C ILE A 22 -18.38 2.08 -12.30
N ILE A 23 -19.09 3.18 -12.04
CA ILE A 23 -20.54 3.19 -11.74
C ILE A 23 -21.33 3.90 -12.85
N GLY A 24 -20.75 4.95 -13.42
CA GLY A 24 -21.43 5.84 -14.36
C GLY A 24 -22.42 6.82 -13.68
N PRO A 25 -23.17 7.60 -14.48
CA PRO A 25 -23.00 7.72 -15.93
C PRO A 25 -21.77 8.56 -16.30
N ASP A 26 -21.29 8.44 -17.53
CA ASP A 26 -20.17 9.20 -18.10
C ASP A 26 -20.58 9.91 -19.40
N PRO A 27 -21.54 10.85 -19.35
CA PRO A 27 -22.01 11.55 -20.54
C PRO A 27 -20.86 12.35 -21.17
N SER A 28 -20.44 11.96 -22.36
CA SER A 28 -19.29 12.54 -23.06
C SER A 28 -19.60 12.80 -24.54
N GLY A 29 -18.87 13.74 -25.14
CA GLY A 29 -19.06 14.12 -26.54
C GLY A 29 -20.24 15.06 -26.79
N GLU A 30 -20.48 15.41 -28.05
CA GLU A 30 -21.51 16.37 -28.45
C GLU A 30 -22.93 15.81 -28.34
N PRO A 31 -23.95 16.65 -28.03
CA PRO A 31 -25.35 16.26 -28.09
C PRO A 31 -25.76 15.87 -29.52
N VAL A 32 -26.42 14.72 -29.67
CA VAL A 32 -26.94 14.25 -30.95
C VAL A 32 -28.38 13.76 -30.83
N GLU A 33 -29.13 13.97 -31.90
CA GLU A 33 -30.44 13.36 -32.10
C GLU A 33 -30.23 12.10 -32.96
N ILE A 34 -30.56 10.92 -32.42
CA ILE A 34 -30.49 9.65 -33.16
C ILE A 34 -31.91 9.10 -33.20
N LYS A 35 -32.40 8.81 -34.40
CA LYS A 35 -33.74 8.24 -34.59
C LYS A 35 -33.82 6.84 -33.99
N GLU A 36 -34.86 6.60 -33.21
CA GLU A 36 -35.09 5.31 -32.53
C GLU A 36 -35.52 4.19 -33.48
N ASP A 37 -35.88 4.52 -34.72
CA ASP A 37 -36.24 3.55 -35.77
C ASP A 37 -35.04 2.80 -36.36
N GLY A 38 -33.82 3.12 -35.91
CA GLY A 38 -32.56 2.52 -36.37
C GLY A 38 -32.21 2.85 -37.82
N SER A 39 -32.85 3.87 -38.40
CA SER A 39 -32.57 4.34 -39.76
C SER A 39 -31.25 5.10 -39.88
N GLU A 40 -30.67 5.53 -38.76
CA GLU A 40 -29.42 6.27 -38.65
C GLU A 40 -28.22 5.53 -39.27
N ILE A 41 -27.43 6.26 -40.06
CA ILE A 41 -26.27 5.77 -40.78
C ILE A 41 -25.06 6.60 -40.38
N PHE A 42 -24.05 5.94 -39.83
CA PHE A 42 -22.79 6.56 -39.45
C PHE A 42 -21.64 6.09 -40.33
N SER A 43 -20.68 6.96 -40.61
CA SER A 43 -19.33 6.52 -40.99
C SER A 43 -18.62 5.85 -39.80
N TRP A 44 -17.57 5.07 -40.07
CA TRP A 44 -16.75 4.48 -39.01
C TRP A 44 -16.05 5.54 -38.14
N GLU A 45 -15.68 6.68 -38.72
CA GLU A 45 -15.07 7.79 -37.98
C GLU A 45 -16.09 8.46 -37.06
N GLU A 46 -17.30 8.71 -37.55
CA GLU A 46 -18.37 9.29 -36.73
C GLU A 46 -18.78 8.33 -35.61
N PHE A 47 -18.95 7.03 -35.91
CA PHE A 47 -19.34 6.04 -34.90
C PHE A 47 -18.35 5.97 -33.73
N ARG A 48 -17.05 6.10 -33.99
CA ARG A 48 -16.00 6.04 -32.95
C ARG A 48 -15.93 7.28 -32.05
N LYS A 49 -16.56 8.40 -32.43
CA LYS A 49 -16.58 9.61 -31.60
C LYS A 49 -17.60 9.49 -30.45
N PRO A 50 -17.25 9.92 -29.24
CA PRO A 50 -18.19 9.98 -28.12
C PRO A 50 -19.36 10.91 -28.44
N LYS A 51 -20.54 10.56 -27.94
CA LYS A 51 -21.80 11.28 -28.17
C LYS A 51 -22.68 11.18 -26.92
N ARG A 52 -23.53 12.19 -26.71
CA ARG A 52 -24.56 12.20 -25.67
C ARG A 52 -25.93 12.53 -26.24
N GLN A 53 -26.99 12.20 -25.52
CA GLN A 53 -28.37 12.53 -25.90
C GLN A 53 -28.62 14.04 -25.76
N LEU A 54 -29.62 14.58 -26.47
CA LEU A 54 -30.00 16.00 -26.40
C LEU A 54 -30.40 16.46 -24.99
N ASN A 55 -30.97 15.57 -24.18
CA ASN A 55 -31.33 15.82 -22.78
C ASN A 55 -30.12 15.75 -21.83
N GLY A 56 -28.90 15.56 -22.34
CA GLY A 56 -27.68 15.44 -21.55
C GLY A 56 -27.37 14.03 -21.05
N GLU A 57 -28.24 13.05 -21.34
CA GLU A 57 -28.06 11.66 -20.93
C GLU A 57 -27.00 10.93 -21.75
N GLU A 58 -26.44 9.88 -21.16
CA GLU A 58 -25.35 9.12 -21.77
C GLU A 58 -25.83 8.23 -22.93
N ILE A 59 -24.94 8.06 -23.91
CA ILE A 59 -25.02 7.02 -24.94
C ILE A 59 -23.77 6.15 -24.82
N LEU A 60 -23.92 4.82 -24.76
CA LEU A 60 -22.80 3.88 -24.86
C LEU A 60 -22.73 3.30 -26.27
N TRP A 61 -21.59 3.42 -26.94
CA TRP A 61 -21.40 2.97 -28.33
C TRP A 61 -20.30 1.92 -28.53
N GLN A 62 -19.46 1.66 -27.51
CA GLN A 62 -18.37 0.68 -27.57
C GLN A 62 -18.77 -0.64 -26.94
N ASP A 63 -19.08 -0.60 -25.64
CA ASP A 63 -19.41 -1.76 -24.83
C ASP A 63 -20.87 -1.72 -24.34
N ALA A 64 -21.43 -2.89 -24.06
CA ALA A 64 -22.73 -3.00 -23.40
C ALA A 64 -22.64 -2.49 -21.95
N PRO A 65 -23.75 -1.99 -21.36
CA PRO A 65 -23.77 -1.43 -20.02
C PRO A 65 -23.14 -2.33 -18.94
N ILE A 66 -23.45 -3.63 -18.93
CA ILE A 66 -22.88 -4.59 -17.95
C ILE A 66 -21.38 -4.78 -18.12
N LYS A 67 -20.86 -4.60 -19.34
CA LYS A 67 -19.42 -4.67 -19.63
C LYS A 67 -18.72 -3.33 -19.34
N ARG A 68 -19.43 -2.22 -19.48
CA ARG A 68 -18.92 -0.87 -19.24
C ARG A 68 -18.75 -0.59 -17.75
N TYR A 69 -19.71 -0.98 -16.92
CA TYR A 69 -19.71 -0.68 -15.48
C TYR A 69 -19.53 -1.92 -14.62
N GLY A 70 -18.76 -1.76 -13.54
CA GLY A 70 -18.44 -2.85 -12.62
C GLY A 70 -19.25 -2.86 -11.33
N ALA A 71 -19.94 -1.76 -10.98
CA ALA A 71 -20.62 -1.65 -9.69
C ALA A 71 -21.92 -0.81 -9.75
N GLY A 72 -22.75 -0.94 -8.71
CA GLY A 72 -24.03 -0.21 -8.61
C GLY A 72 -25.13 -0.80 -9.52
N ILE A 73 -25.05 -2.10 -9.80
CA ILE A 73 -25.94 -2.81 -10.73
C ILE A 73 -26.81 -3.80 -9.94
N LEU A 74 -28.12 -3.79 -10.16
CA LEU A 74 -29.05 -4.82 -9.69
C LEU A 74 -29.49 -5.70 -10.86
N PHE A 75 -29.02 -6.94 -10.89
CA PHE A 75 -29.27 -7.91 -11.94
C PHE A 75 -30.65 -8.59 -11.79
N PRO A 76 -31.27 -9.07 -12.89
CA PRO A 76 -32.49 -9.88 -12.78
C PRO A 76 -32.20 -11.21 -12.06
N GLN A 77 -33.22 -11.75 -11.40
CA GLN A 77 -33.12 -12.99 -10.63
C GLN A 77 -32.89 -14.22 -11.53
N GLY A 78 -32.16 -15.21 -11.01
CA GLY A 78 -31.88 -16.48 -11.69
C GLY A 78 -30.58 -16.51 -12.51
N LEU A 79 -29.71 -15.51 -12.37
CA LEU A 79 -28.32 -15.54 -12.84
C LEU A 79 -27.46 -16.32 -11.82
N THR A 80 -27.47 -17.65 -11.87
CA THR A 80 -26.62 -18.52 -11.04
C THR A 80 -25.34 -18.97 -11.77
N GLU A 81 -24.24 -19.09 -11.03
CA GLU A 81 -22.84 -19.18 -11.50
C GLU A 81 -22.53 -20.19 -12.62
N GLN A 82 -23.11 -21.40 -12.61
CA GLN A 82 -22.58 -22.50 -13.43
C GLN A 82 -22.90 -22.42 -14.93
N VAL A 83 -24.00 -21.77 -15.31
CA VAL A 83 -24.41 -21.71 -16.73
C VAL A 83 -23.65 -20.62 -17.49
N THR A 84 -23.34 -19.51 -16.83
CA THR A 84 -22.74 -18.34 -17.50
C THR A 84 -21.22 -18.40 -17.56
N LEU A 85 -20.52 -18.98 -16.58
CA LEU A 85 -19.08 -19.25 -16.71
C LEU A 85 -18.78 -20.25 -17.84
N ALA A 86 -19.66 -21.24 -18.04
CA ALA A 86 -19.56 -22.19 -19.15
C ALA A 86 -19.90 -21.56 -20.51
N GLU A 87 -20.83 -20.61 -20.57
CA GLU A 87 -21.15 -19.83 -21.78
C GLU A 87 -20.06 -18.80 -22.11
N GLU A 88 -19.51 -18.11 -21.10
CA GLU A 88 -18.44 -17.11 -21.26
C GLU A 88 -17.14 -17.78 -21.71
N ALA A 89 -16.77 -18.93 -21.11
CA ALA A 89 -15.61 -19.72 -21.55
C ALA A 89 -15.74 -20.27 -22.98
N ARG A 90 -16.97 -20.57 -23.44
CA ARG A 90 -17.25 -21.00 -24.83
C ARG A 90 -17.29 -19.86 -25.84
N SER A 91 -17.34 -18.60 -25.38
CA SER A 91 -17.48 -17.42 -26.25
C SER A 91 -16.17 -16.68 -26.52
N THR A 92 -15.06 -17.13 -25.92
CA THR A 92 -13.71 -16.65 -26.22
C THR A 92 -13.33 -17.08 -27.65
N PRO A 93 -12.94 -16.16 -28.56
CA PRO A 93 -12.49 -16.54 -29.89
C PRO A 93 -11.20 -17.34 -29.79
N GLU A 94 -11.22 -18.59 -30.27
CA GLU A 94 -10.02 -19.39 -30.48
C GLU A 94 -9.08 -18.64 -31.43
N GLY A 95 -7.96 -18.20 -30.88
CA GLY A 95 -6.85 -17.63 -31.61
C GLY A 95 -5.55 -18.11 -30.99
N THR A 96 -4.85 -18.95 -31.76
CA THR A 96 -3.48 -19.45 -31.60
C THR A 96 -3.23 -20.66 -30.66
N GLU A 97 -2.69 -21.68 -31.31
CA GLU A 97 -2.29 -23.03 -30.89
C GLU A 97 -1.47 -23.09 -29.60
N GLU A 98 -1.77 -24.05 -28.71
CA GLU A 98 -0.75 -24.90 -28.07
C GLU A 98 -1.36 -26.10 -27.29
N ALA A 99 -0.86 -27.28 -27.65
CA ALA A 99 -0.77 -28.58 -26.94
C ALA A 99 -2.02 -29.27 -26.35
N GLU A 100 -2.34 -30.44 -26.91
CA GLU A 100 -3.27 -31.45 -26.36
C GLU A 100 -2.86 -31.93 -24.94
N PRO A 101 -3.82 -32.07 -24.00
CA PRO A 101 -3.68 -32.98 -22.88
C PRO A 101 -4.35 -34.34 -23.17
N GLY A 102 -3.68 -35.41 -22.78
CA GLY A 102 -4.09 -36.81 -22.97
C GLY A 102 -5.33 -37.25 -22.14
N PRO A 103 -5.74 -38.52 -22.28
CA PRO A 103 -7.10 -38.95 -21.96
C PRO A 103 -7.22 -39.39 -20.50
N ASP A 104 -7.93 -38.62 -19.68
CA ASP A 104 -8.54 -39.15 -18.46
C ASP A 104 -9.84 -38.40 -18.09
N VAL A 105 -10.85 -38.51 -18.95
CA VAL A 105 -12.16 -37.83 -18.86
C VAL A 105 -13.13 -38.53 -17.88
N ARG A 106 -12.68 -39.51 -17.08
CA ARG A 106 -13.59 -40.32 -16.25
C ARG A 106 -13.63 -39.98 -14.76
N ALA A 107 -12.74 -39.13 -14.26
CA ALA A 107 -12.74 -38.70 -12.86
C ALA A 107 -13.72 -37.55 -12.59
N ASP A 108 -13.96 -36.68 -13.57
CA ASP A 108 -14.77 -35.46 -13.41
C ASP A 108 -16.28 -35.74 -13.40
N GLU A 109 -16.78 -36.64 -14.26
CA GLU A 109 -18.22 -36.97 -14.31
C GLU A 109 -18.74 -37.63 -13.01
N VAL A 110 -17.87 -38.34 -12.28
CA VAL A 110 -18.23 -39.00 -11.01
C VAL A 110 -18.23 -37.99 -9.85
N LEU A 111 -17.35 -36.98 -9.91
CA LEU A 111 -17.30 -35.88 -8.95
C LEU A 111 -18.49 -34.93 -9.16
N GLU A 112 -18.85 -34.64 -10.41
CA GLU A 112 -20.03 -33.84 -10.78
C GLU A 112 -21.33 -34.44 -10.24
N LYS A 113 -21.53 -35.76 -10.35
CA LYS A 113 -22.73 -36.43 -9.84
C LYS A 113 -22.84 -36.41 -8.31
N ARG A 114 -21.73 -36.61 -7.59
CA ARG A 114 -21.73 -36.56 -6.11
C ARG A 114 -22.00 -35.16 -5.57
N ILE A 115 -21.53 -34.13 -6.26
CA ILE A 115 -21.76 -32.73 -5.90
C ILE A 115 -23.22 -32.33 -6.18
N GLN A 116 -23.82 -32.83 -7.27
CA GLN A 116 -25.25 -32.63 -7.58
C GLN A 116 -26.17 -33.27 -6.52
N ASP A 117 -25.84 -34.47 -6.06
CA ASP A 117 -26.62 -35.17 -5.05
C ASP A 117 -26.53 -34.51 -3.65
N ASP A 118 -25.39 -33.90 -3.30
CA ASP A 118 -25.22 -33.17 -2.03
C ASP A 118 -25.85 -31.77 -2.05
N ALA A 119 -25.88 -31.09 -3.20
CA ALA A 119 -26.58 -29.81 -3.37
C ALA A 119 -28.11 -29.93 -3.20
N SER A 120 -28.69 -31.09 -3.58
CA SER A 120 -30.12 -31.36 -3.41
C SER A 120 -30.55 -31.60 -1.95
N LYS A 121 -29.59 -31.79 -1.02
CA LYS A 121 -29.84 -32.15 0.39
C LYS A 121 -29.75 -30.97 1.37
N ILE A 122 -29.52 -29.75 0.92
CA ILE A 122 -29.57 -28.57 1.80
C ILE A 122 -31.05 -28.29 2.13
N LYS A 123 -31.53 -28.97 3.17
CA LYS A 123 -32.81 -28.69 3.84
C LYS A 123 -32.73 -27.28 4.44
N ILE A 124 -33.52 -26.38 3.88
CA ILE A 124 -33.80 -25.05 4.43
C ILE A 124 -34.38 -25.25 5.84
N LEU A 125 -33.64 -24.84 6.87
CA LEU A 125 -34.14 -24.71 8.23
C LEU A 125 -35.13 -23.53 8.26
N ALA A 126 -36.26 -23.72 8.94
CA ALA A 126 -37.44 -22.87 8.85
C ALA A 126 -37.30 -21.43 9.41
N ASP A 127 -36.10 -21.01 9.84
CA ASP A 127 -35.81 -19.66 10.35
C ASP A 127 -35.19 -18.71 9.30
N ASP A 128 -34.76 -19.20 8.13
CA ASP A 128 -34.00 -18.41 7.14
C ASP A 128 -34.83 -17.77 6.01
N THR A 129 -36.15 -17.98 5.97
CA THR A 129 -37.02 -17.39 4.93
C THR A 129 -37.13 -15.87 5.02
N GLU A 130 -36.85 -15.26 6.18
CA GLU A 130 -36.92 -13.82 6.38
C GLU A 130 -35.66 -13.05 5.92
N ASN A 131 -34.53 -13.72 5.71
CA ASN A 131 -33.25 -13.09 5.32
C ASN A 131 -32.86 -13.32 3.85
N TYR A 132 -33.71 -13.97 3.05
CA TYR A 132 -33.43 -14.31 1.65
C TYR A 132 -33.02 -13.08 0.80
N ASP A 133 -33.70 -11.94 0.97
CA ASP A 133 -33.41 -10.74 0.18
C ASP A 133 -32.05 -10.09 0.55
N VAL A 134 -31.51 -10.35 1.76
CA VAL A 134 -30.14 -9.95 2.14
C VAL A 134 -29.10 -10.87 1.50
N MET A 135 -29.39 -12.17 1.39
CA MET A 135 -28.49 -13.11 0.71
C MET A 135 -28.31 -12.78 -0.78
N LEU A 136 -29.33 -12.23 -1.44
CA LEU A 136 -29.25 -11.77 -2.83
C LEU A 136 -28.24 -10.62 -3.05
N ALA A 137 -27.87 -9.90 -2.00
CA ALA A 137 -26.89 -8.81 -2.06
C ALA A 137 -25.43 -9.30 -2.03
N ASN A 138 -25.19 -10.54 -1.61
CA ASN A 138 -23.84 -11.13 -1.52
C ASN A 138 -23.49 -12.01 -2.74
N ALA A 139 -24.31 -12.04 -3.79
CA ALA A 139 -24.06 -12.78 -5.02
C ALA A 139 -23.11 -12.04 -5.98
N TYR A 140 -22.34 -12.76 -6.81
CA TYR A 140 -21.43 -12.17 -7.82
C TYR A 140 -22.13 -11.26 -8.85
N ARG A 141 -23.44 -11.46 -9.06
CA ARG A 141 -24.35 -10.57 -9.80
C ARG A 141 -25.58 -10.26 -8.92
N PRO A 142 -25.48 -9.29 -8.00
CA PRO A 142 -26.49 -9.11 -6.97
C PRO A 142 -27.80 -8.60 -7.57
N SER A 143 -28.92 -9.18 -7.13
CA SER A 143 -30.27 -8.70 -7.47
C SER A 143 -30.84 -7.76 -6.41
N ALA A 144 -30.12 -7.55 -5.31
CA ALA A 144 -30.54 -6.70 -4.21
C ALA A 144 -29.38 -5.87 -3.65
N MET A 145 -29.70 -4.71 -3.08
CA MET A 145 -28.82 -3.93 -2.21
C MET A 145 -29.62 -3.40 -1.03
N GLY A 146 -28.99 -3.14 0.11
CA GLY A 146 -29.72 -2.65 1.27
C GLY A 146 -28.88 -1.99 2.34
N VAL A 147 -29.55 -1.45 3.35
CA VAL A 147 -28.93 -0.86 4.54
C VAL A 147 -29.71 -1.28 5.78
N SER A 148 -29.00 -1.68 6.83
CA SER A 148 -29.55 -1.88 8.17
C SER A 148 -29.13 -0.73 9.09
N PHE A 149 -30.06 -0.23 9.89
CA PHE A 149 -29.80 0.83 10.87
C PHE A 149 -30.70 0.66 12.10
N LEU A 150 -30.26 1.22 13.24
CA LEU A 150 -31.04 1.24 14.47
C LEU A 150 -31.83 2.56 14.54
N ALA A 151 -33.14 2.47 14.73
CA ALA A 151 -34.05 3.61 14.75
C ALA A 151 -34.76 3.73 16.10
N ASP A 152 -34.93 4.96 16.58
CA ASP A 152 -35.76 5.32 17.73
C ASP A 152 -37.03 6.04 17.27
N PHE A 153 -38.12 5.29 17.18
CA PHE A 153 -39.41 5.81 16.73
C PHE A 153 -40.17 6.61 17.80
N SER A 154 -39.60 6.80 19.00
CA SER A 154 -40.11 7.82 19.94
C SER A 154 -39.75 9.23 19.49
N SER A 155 -38.62 9.36 18.77
CA SER A 155 -38.10 10.62 18.22
C SER A 155 -38.60 10.91 16.80
N GLU A 156 -39.18 9.92 16.12
CA GLU A 156 -39.74 10.04 14.76
C GLU A 156 -41.15 9.42 14.70
N ASN A 157 -42.16 10.26 14.95
CA ASN A 157 -43.57 9.87 14.98
C ASN A 157 -44.28 9.99 13.61
N GLU A 158 -43.69 10.72 12.66
CA GLU A 158 -44.27 10.97 11.33
C GLU A 158 -43.80 9.95 10.28
N GLY A 159 -42.83 9.09 10.62
CA GLY A 159 -42.27 8.08 9.74
C GLY A 159 -41.06 8.58 8.96
N PHE A 160 -40.73 7.89 7.86
CA PHE A 160 -39.58 8.24 7.05
C PHE A 160 -39.85 8.08 5.55
N SER A 161 -39.07 8.80 4.75
CA SER A 161 -39.10 8.74 3.29
C SER A 161 -37.83 8.07 2.76
N ILE A 162 -38.00 7.28 1.70
CA ILE A 162 -36.92 6.65 0.94
C ILE A 162 -36.95 7.21 -0.48
N GLU A 163 -35.92 7.94 -0.87
CA GLU A 163 -35.71 8.42 -2.25
C GLU A 163 -34.79 7.42 -2.96
N VAL A 164 -35.22 6.89 -4.12
CA VAL A 164 -34.48 5.87 -4.88
C VAL A 164 -33.80 6.50 -6.09
N ASP A 165 -32.56 6.11 -6.32
CA ASP A 165 -31.75 6.41 -7.50
C ASP A 165 -31.52 5.13 -8.30
N CYS A 166 -31.83 5.16 -9.60
CA CYS A 166 -31.49 4.10 -10.54
C CYS A 166 -31.53 4.61 -11.99
N ALA A 167 -31.07 3.79 -12.92
CA ALA A 167 -31.19 4.02 -14.35
C ALA A 167 -31.36 2.68 -15.09
N THR A 168 -31.91 2.73 -16.30
CA THR A 168 -31.95 1.60 -17.22
C THR A 168 -31.29 1.99 -18.54
N TYR A 169 -30.87 0.99 -19.31
CA TYR A 169 -30.36 1.22 -20.66
C TYR A 169 -31.26 0.50 -21.66
N ARG A 170 -31.57 1.20 -22.75
CA ARG A 170 -32.34 0.65 -23.86
C ARG A 170 -31.46 0.49 -25.09
N LYS A 171 -31.69 -0.59 -25.83
CA LYS A 171 -30.91 -0.97 -27.00
C LYS A 171 -31.43 -0.26 -28.26
N ILE A 172 -30.56 0.44 -28.97
CA ILE A 172 -30.86 1.06 -30.27
C ILE A 172 -29.91 0.45 -31.32
N LYS A 173 -30.47 0.00 -32.45
CA LYS A 173 -29.67 -0.49 -33.58
C LYS A 173 -29.33 0.67 -34.50
N VAL A 174 -28.11 0.72 -35.01
CA VAL A 174 -27.63 1.72 -35.96
C VAL A 174 -26.83 1.05 -37.07
N ARG A 175 -26.78 1.67 -38.24
CA ARG A 175 -26.01 1.18 -39.39
C ARG A 175 -24.70 1.94 -39.50
N VAL A 176 -23.58 1.24 -39.63
CA VAL A 176 -22.24 1.84 -39.62
C VAL A 176 -21.42 1.33 -40.79
N GLY A 177 -20.86 2.25 -41.57
CA GLY A 177 -19.90 1.97 -42.64
C GLY A 177 -20.50 1.14 -43.79
N TYR A 178 -20.45 1.67 -45.01
CA TYR A 178 -20.85 0.91 -46.19
C TYR A 178 -19.69 0.03 -46.67
N SER A 179 -19.91 -1.28 -46.76
CA SER A 179 -18.96 -2.20 -47.38
C SER A 179 -19.27 -2.32 -48.87
N ILE A 180 -18.28 -1.98 -49.70
CA ILE A 180 -18.40 -2.06 -51.16
C ILE A 180 -18.43 -3.54 -51.62
N GLU A 181 -17.72 -4.44 -50.93
CA GLU A 181 -17.66 -5.87 -51.29
C GLU A 181 -18.95 -6.63 -50.95
N SER A 182 -19.65 -6.24 -49.88
CA SER A 182 -20.86 -6.93 -49.42
C SER A 182 -22.15 -6.14 -49.66
N GLU A 183 -22.06 -4.97 -50.30
CA GLU A 183 -23.17 -4.03 -50.58
C GLU A 183 -24.10 -3.76 -49.39
N LYS A 184 -23.55 -3.77 -48.17
CA LYS A 184 -24.32 -3.70 -46.92
C LYS A 184 -23.63 -2.82 -45.89
N PHE A 185 -24.44 -2.21 -45.05
CA PHE A 185 -23.97 -1.56 -43.83
C PHE A 185 -23.74 -2.58 -42.71
N THR A 186 -22.84 -2.27 -41.79
CA THR A 186 -22.66 -3.10 -40.59
C THR A 186 -23.65 -2.68 -39.51
N ASP A 187 -24.48 -3.60 -39.02
CA ASP A 187 -25.35 -3.34 -37.89
C ASP A 187 -24.53 -3.26 -36.59
N ARG A 188 -24.68 -2.15 -35.87
CA ARG A 188 -24.11 -1.94 -34.54
C ARG A 188 -25.21 -1.61 -33.54
N VAL A 189 -24.89 -1.79 -32.28
CA VAL A 189 -25.78 -1.52 -31.16
C VAL A 189 -25.19 -0.38 -30.36
N ILE A 190 -26.03 0.58 -30.03
CA ILE A 190 -25.75 1.61 -29.03
C ILE A 190 -26.80 1.55 -27.93
N TRP A 191 -26.47 2.09 -26.77
CA TRP A 191 -27.32 2.00 -25.58
C TRP A 191 -27.64 3.39 -25.06
N PHE A 192 -28.93 3.66 -24.90
CA PHE A 192 -29.42 4.94 -24.40
C PHE A 192 -29.73 4.80 -22.93
N ARG A 193 -29.07 5.61 -22.09
CA ARG A 193 -29.41 5.71 -20.68
C ARG A 193 -30.78 6.37 -20.51
N THR A 194 -31.60 5.82 -19.63
CA THR A 194 -32.85 6.42 -19.17
C THR A 194 -32.79 6.55 -17.65
N PRO A 195 -32.84 7.77 -17.07
CA PRO A 195 -32.87 7.93 -15.62
C PRO A 195 -34.15 7.32 -15.05
N GLY A 196 -34.04 6.70 -13.88
CA GLY A 196 -35.17 6.10 -13.21
C GLY A 196 -36.03 7.15 -12.51
N LEU A 197 -37.07 7.60 -13.20
CA LEU A 197 -37.99 8.63 -12.71
C LEU A 197 -39.39 8.05 -12.48
N ALA A 198 -40.07 8.59 -11.48
CA ALA A 198 -41.48 8.37 -11.25
C ALA A 198 -42.33 9.06 -12.33
N PRO A 199 -43.64 8.77 -12.44
CA PRO A 199 -44.51 9.36 -13.46
C PRO A 199 -44.59 10.90 -13.45
N ASP A 200 -44.19 11.54 -12.34
CA ASP A 200 -44.12 13.00 -12.19
C ASP A 200 -42.79 13.61 -12.66
N GLY A 201 -41.90 12.80 -13.23
CA GLY A 201 -40.57 13.22 -13.71
C GLY A 201 -39.54 13.45 -12.60
N LYS A 202 -39.84 13.08 -11.34
CA LYS A 202 -38.91 13.20 -10.21
C LYS A 202 -38.38 11.83 -9.81
N LYS A 203 -37.37 11.81 -8.93
CA LYS A 203 -36.90 10.55 -8.34
C LYS A 203 -38.04 9.88 -7.56
N PRO A 204 -38.19 8.55 -7.64
CA PRO A 204 -39.19 7.82 -6.88
C PRO A 204 -39.01 8.01 -5.37
N VAL A 205 -40.06 8.43 -4.67
CA VAL A 205 -40.07 8.58 -3.21
C VAL A 205 -41.14 7.70 -2.59
N ILE A 206 -40.76 6.92 -1.58
CA ILE A 206 -41.65 6.01 -0.84
C ILE A 206 -41.73 6.47 0.61
N ARG A 207 -42.93 6.81 1.09
CA ARG A 207 -43.17 7.17 2.50
C ARG A 207 -43.63 5.96 3.32
N VAL A 208 -43.15 5.87 4.55
CA VAL A 208 -43.43 4.77 5.47
C VAL A 208 -43.78 5.34 6.83
N ASP A 209 -45.01 5.07 7.28
CA ASP A 209 -45.53 5.56 8.56
C ASP A 209 -44.94 4.78 9.74
N THR A 210 -44.65 5.46 10.85
CA THR A 210 -44.10 4.84 12.07
C THR A 210 -44.98 3.71 12.63
N SER A 211 -46.31 3.89 12.63
CA SER A 211 -47.26 2.85 13.11
C SER A 211 -47.09 1.53 12.35
N LYS A 212 -46.94 1.59 11.02
CA LYS A 212 -46.72 0.41 10.18
C LYS A 212 -45.39 -0.29 10.44
N ILE A 213 -44.40 0.39 11.02
CA ILE A 213 -43.10 -0.21 11.36
C ILE A 213 -43.10 -0.82 12.76
N LEU A 214 -43.86 -0.21 13.68
CA LEU A 214 -43.99 -0.70 15.05
C LEU A 214 -44.90 -1.92 15.17
N GLU A 215 -45.99 -1.97 14.39
CA GLU A 215 -47.01 -3.04 14.46
C GLU A 215 -46.65 -4.27 13.61
N ASN A 216 -45.71 -4.16 12.67
CA ASN A 216 -45.54 -5.21 11.68
C ASN A 216 -44.86 -6.46 12.22
N LYS A 217 -45.43 -7.62 11.86
CA LYS A 217 -44.84 -8.94 12.09
C LYS A 217 -44.18 -9.53 10.86
N SER A 218 -44.32 -8.89 9.70
CA SER A 218 -43.79 -9.36 8.40
C SER A 218 -43.13 -8.23 7.62
N PRO A 219 -42.25 -8.52 6.65
CA PRO A 219 -41.63 -7.46 5.83
C PRO A 219 -42.66 -6.61 5.08
N LEU A 220 -42.52 -5.28 5.10
CA LEU A 220 -43.27 -4.37 4.23
C LEU A 220 -42.69 -4.45 2.82
N LYS A 221 -43.54 -4.64 1.83
CA LYS A 221 -43.14 -4.66 0.41
C LYS A 221 -43.87 -3.57 -0.34
N LYS A 222 -43.13 -2.73 -1.08
CA LYS A 222 -43.68 -1.65 -1.89
C LYS A 222 -42.98 -1.60 -3.23
N TRP A 223 -43.75 -1.55 -4.31
CA TRP A 223 -43.19 -1.28 -5.64
C TRP A 223 -42.62 0.13 -5.71
N VAL A 224 -41.50 0.29 -6.41
CA VAL A 224 -40.92 1.61 -6.66
C VAL A 224 -41.76 2.32 -7.74
N PRO A 225 -42.28 3.54 -7.48
CA PRO A 225 -43.07 4.28 -8.45
C PRO A 225 -42.39 4.38 -9.82
N GLY A 226 -43.09 3.99 -10.89
CA GLY A 226 -42.54 3.94 -12.26
C GLY A 226 -41.94 2.59 -12.66
N PHE A 227 -41.78 1.65 -11.71
CA PHE A 227 -41.16 0.34 -11.90
C PHE A 227 -41.99 -0.81 -11.32
N ASP A 228 -43.32 -0.66 -11.32
CA ASP A 228 -44.25 -1.67 -10.80
C ASP A 228 -44.02 -3.04 -11.44
N GLY A 229 -43.94 -4.08 -10.59
CA GLY A 229 -43.63 -5.44 -11.01
C GLY A 229 -42.16 -5.72 -11.36
N LYS A 230 -41.27 -4.71 -11.33
CA LYS A 230 -39.85 -4.84 -11.69
C LYS A 230 -38.90 -4.57 -10.53
N LEU A 231 -39.08 -3.45 -9.84
CA LEU A 231 -38.20 -3.01 -8.75
C LEU A 231 -39.02 -2.84 -7.47
N GLU A 232 -38.66 -3.59 -6.43
CA GLU A 232 -39.40 -3.65 -5.16
C GLU A 232 -38.51 -3.17 -4.01
N LEU A 233 -39.10 -2.39 -3.12
CA LEU A 233 -38.51 -2.03 -1.84
C LEU A 233 -39.06 -2.96 -0.75
N VAL A 234 -38.17 -3.63 -0.02
CA VAL A 234 -38.49 -4.53 1.09
C VAL A 234 -37.95 -3.94 2.39
N ILE A 235 -38.81 -3.78 3.39
CA ILE A 235 -38.45 -3.22 4.69
C ILE A 235 -38.74 -4.25 5.78
N VAL A 236 -37.70 -4.66 6.49
CA VAL A 236 -37.77 -5.57 7.64
C VAL A 236 -37.54 -4.75 8.90
N SER A 237 -38.41 -4.89 9.90
CA SER A 237 -38.31 -4.21 11.19
C SER A 237 -38.31 -5.25 12.30
N ARG A 238 -37.32 -5.18 13.20
CA ARG A 238 -37.19 -6.09 14.34
C ARG A 238 -37.05 -5.30 15.65
N PRO A 239 -37.71 -5.71 16.75
CA PRO A 239 -37.42 -5.15 18.07
C PRO A 239 -35.95 -5.38 18.44
N TYR A 240 -35.21 -4.33 18.80
CA TYR A 240 -33.80 -4.47 19.21
C TYR A 240 -33.68 -4.98 20.65
N ASN A 241 -34.35 -4.31 21.59
CA ASN A 241 -34.50 -4.77 22.96
C ASN A 241 -35.79 -5.57 23.10
N ARG A 242 -35.73 -6.79 23.67
CA ARG A 242 -36.91 -7.65 23.94
C ARG A 242 -37.87 -7.08 25.01
N ASN A 243 -37.68 -5.81 25.42
CA ASN A 243 -38.58 -5.12 26.33
C ASN A 243 -39.90 -4.82 25.60
N PRO A 244 -41.05 -5.32 26.10
CA PRO A 244 -42.36 -4.97 25.57
C PRO A 244 -42.55 -3.45 25.66
N GLY A 245 -42.81 -2.79 24.52
CA GLY A 245 -43.03 -1.34 24.44
C GLY A 245 -41.81 -0.50 24.01
N SER A 246 -40.66 -1.10 23.70
CA SER A 246 -39.56 -0.35 23.10
C SER A 246 -39.92 0.16 21.70
N HIS A 247 -39.73 1.47 21.48
CA HIS A 247 -39.83 2.15 20.19
C HIS A 247 -38.54 2.00 19.35
N GLU A 248 -37.53 1.30 19.87
CA GLU A 248 -36.30 1.01 19.15
C GLU A 248 -36.48 -0.20 18.23
N ARG A 249 -36.15 -0.01 16.96
CA ARG A 249 -36.24 -1.04 15.94
C ARG A 249 -34.95 -1.10 15.13
N LEU A 250 -34.45 -2.32 14.92
CA LEU A 250 -33.47 -2.58 13.89
C LEU A 250 -34.21 -2.69 12.55
N VAL A 251 -33.98 -1.74 11.67
CA VAL A 251 -34.66 -1.63 10.38
C VAL A 251 -33.68 -1.95 9.26
N THR A 252 -34.05 -2.89 8.39
CA THR A 252 -33.33 -3.20 7.16
C THR A 252 -34.18 -2.81 5.96
N VAL A 253 -33.64 -1.97 5.09
CA VAL A 253 -34.28 -1.56 3.83
C VAL A 253 -33.49 -2.15 2.68
N CYS A 254 -34.13 -2.92 1.82
CA CYS A 254 -33.54 -3.52 0.63
C CYS A 254 -34.27 -3.06 -0.64
N LEU A 255 -33.51 -2.75 -1.67
CA LEU A 255 -33.97 -2.51 -3.03
C LEU A 255 -33.69 -3.76 -3.86
N VAL A 256 -34.72 -4.38 -4.43
CA VAL A 256 -34.65 -5.70 -5.06
C VAL A 256 -35.19 -5.68 -6.49
N ASN A 257 -34.37 -6.11 -7.45
CA ASN A 257 -34.81 -6.39 -8.81
C ASN A 257 -35.57 -7.72 -8.83
N ARG A 258 -36.87 -7.67 -9.15
CA ARG A 258 -37.79 -8.82 -9.21
C ARG A 258 -37.98 -9.36 -10.64
N GLN A 259 -37.32 -8.76 -11.64
CA GLN A 259 -37.34 -9.30 -13.00
C GLN A 259 -36.63 -10.65 -13.05
N ARG A 260 -37.09 -11.55 -13.93
CA ARG A 260 -36.45 -12.86 -14.17
C ARG A 260 -35.66 -12.84 -15.48
N LYS A 261 -34.59 -13.62 -15.55
CA LYS A 261 -33.76 -13.76 -16.75
C LYS A 261 -34.61 -14.03 -18.00
N ASP A 262 -34.47 -13.18 -19.00
CA ASP A 262 -34.88 -13.43 -20.38
C ASP A 262 -33.63 -13.52 -21.27
N ALA A 263 -33.49 -14.63 -22.01
CA ALA A 263 -32.31 -14.90 -22.82
C ALA A 263 -32.21 -13.89 -23.97
N GLY A 264 -31.35 -12.87 -23.80
CA GLY A 264 -31.07 -11.84 -24.80
C GLY A 264 -31.36 -10.40 -24.36
N ARG A 265 -31.94 -10.17 -23.18
CA ARG A 265 -32.28 -8.83 -22.67
C ARG A 265 -31.68 -8.49 -21.30
N VAL A 266 -30.62 -9.18 -20.88
CA VAL A 266 -30.05 -9.03 -19.53
C VAL A 266 -29.68 -7.57 -19.22
N ASP A 267 -28.99 -6.87 -20.13
CA ASP A 267 -28.65 -5.44 -19.96
C ASP A 267 -29.88 -4.54 -19.78
N GLU A 268 -30.98 -4.79 -20.49
CA GLU A 268 -32.22 -4.01 -20.39
C GLU A 268 -33.04 -4.33 -19.12
N GLN A 269 -32.79 -5.50 -18.51
CA GLN A 269 -33.41 -5.95 -17.27
C GLN A 269 -32.61 -5.57 -16.02
N CYS A 270 -31.37 -5.09 -16.19
CA CYS A 270 -30.56 -4.56 -15.11
C CYS A 270 -30.98 -3.13 -14.75
N PHE A 271 -30.86 -2.81 -13.47
CA PHE A 271 -30.87 -1.43 -13.00
C PHE A 271 -29.43 -1.01 -12.70
N PHE A 272 -29.03 0.17 -13.14
CA PHE A 272 -27.69 0.74 -13.00
C PHE A 272 -27.73 1.95 -12.08
N GLN A 273 -26.56 2.34 -11.54
CA GLN A 273 -26.41 3.46 -10.62
C GLN A 273 -27.41 3.38 -9.45
N CYS A 274 -27.65 2.16 -8.97
CA CYS A 274 -28.64 1.91 -7.95
C CYS A 274 -28.18 2.48 -6.60
N GLY A 275 -29.09 3.16 -5.93
CA GLY A 275 -28.91 3.67 -4.57
C GLY A 275 -30.23 4.16 -4.00
N PHE A 276 -30.23 4.43 -2.70
CA PHE A 276 -31.34 5.12 -2.06
C PHE A 276 -30.88 5.90 -0.84
N GLN A 277 -31.70 6.87 -0.45
CA GLN A 277 -31.51 7.73 0.70
C GLN A 277 -32.71 7.63 1.63
N ILE A 278 -32.45 7.50 2.93
CA ILE A 278 -33.46 7.43 3.98
C ILE A 278 -33.42 8.72 4.80
N GLN A 279 -34.56 9.36 5.00
CA GLN A 279 -34.69 10.57 5.80
C GLN A 279 -35.96 10.57 6.64
N GLY A 280 -35.84 10.96 7.92
CA GLY A 280 -36.98 11.12 8.83
C GLY A 280 -37.89 12.28 8.41
N CYS A 281 -39.20 12.09 8.50
CA CYS A 281 -40.19 13.09 8.12
C CYS A 281 -40.19 14.28 9.09
N SER A 282 -39.98 14.03 10.39
CA SER A 282 -39.91 15.07 11.43
C SER A 282 -38.66 15.97 11.34
N LYS A 283 -37.67 15.56 10.53
CA LYS A 283 -36.31 16.15 10.44
C LYS A 283 -35.49 16.11 11.73
N ALA A 284 -35.98 15.49 12.80
CA ALA A 284 -35.21 15.25 14.02
C ALA A 284 -34.19 14.12 13.80
N PRO A 285 -33.07 14.09 14.55
CA PRO A 285 -32.19 12.92 14.60
C PRO A 285 -32.89 11.74 15.29
N TRP A 286 -33.05 10.63 14.58
CA TRP A 286 -33.82 9.46 15.03
C TRP A 286 -33.08 8.13 14.84
N ILE A 287 -31.98 8.13 14.09
CA ILE A 287 -31.13 6.97 13.87
C ILE A 287 -30.06 6.94 14.96
N LEU A 288 -30.01 5.84 15.69
CA LEU A 288 -29.09 5.55 16.78
C LEU A 288 -27.80 4.92 16.26
N PRO A 289 -26.69 4.97 17.02
CA PRO A 289 -25.52 4.16 16.75
C PRO A 289 -25.91 2.68 16.56
N TYR A 290 -25.37 2.08 15.50
CA TYR A 290 -25.61 0.70 15.16
C TYR A 290 -25.11 -0.21 16.28
N PRO A 291 -25.89 -1.21 16.70
CA PRO A 291 -25.55 -2.02 17.85
C PRO A 291 -24.29 -2.86 17.59
N GLU A 292 -23.32 -2.75 18.48
CA GLU A 292 -22.15 -3.61 18.49
C GLU A 292 -22.50 -4.99 19.06
N VAL A 293 -21.92 -6.05 18.50
CA VAL A 293 -22.19 -7.42 18.95
C VAL A 293 -21.70 -7.59 20.39
N SER A 294 -22.62 -7.79 21.33
CA SER A 294 -22.26 -8.04 22.72
C SER A 294 -21.55 -9.38 22.85
N ARG A 295 -20.21 -9.35 23.00
CA ARG A 295 -19.41 -10.55 23.24
C ARG A 295 -19.47 -10.98 24.69
N ILE A 296 -19.66 -12.29 24.90
CA ILE A 296 -19.78 -12.92 26.23
C ILE A 296 -18.42 -12.94 26.98
N LYS A 297 -17.29 -12.86 26.26
CA LYS A 297 -15.94 -12.76 26.82
C LYS A 297 -15.27 -11.51 26.28
N ARG A 298 -15.26 -10.44 27.06
CA ARG A 298 -14.50 -9.21 26.79
C ARG A 298 -13.26 -9.22 27.68
N SER A 299 -12.09 -9.00 27.10
CA SER A 299 -10.88 -8.65 27.84
C SER A 299 -10.53 -7.19 27.57
N ASN A 300 -10.08 -6.49 28.61
CA ASN A 300 -9.73 -5.06 28.52
C ASN A 300 -8.54 -4.77 27.60
N ALA A 301 -7.84 -5.82 27.13
CA ALA A 301 -6.72 -5.72 26.20
C ALA A 301 -7.11 -6.11 24.77
N ASP A 302 -8.37 -6.48 24.53
CA ASP A 302 -8.87 -6.90 23.22
C ASP A 302 -8.85 -5.74 22.24
N GLU A 303 -8.48 -6.04 20.99
CA GLU A 303 -8.35 -5.03 19.94
C GLU A 303 -9.67 -4.27 19.70
N GLU A 304 -10.81 -4.96 19.78
CA GLU A 304 -12.12 -4.33 19.63
C GLU A 304 -12.44 -3.33 20.74
N GLU A 305 -12.08 -3.63 22.00
CA GLU A 305 -12.28 -2.68 23.11
C GLU A 305 -11.37 -1.46 22.95
N ILE A 306 -10.16 -1.65 22.43
CA ILE A 306 -9.23 -0.57 22.10
C ILE A 306 -9.80 0.29 20.97
N ILE A 307 -10.36 -0.32 19.92
CA ILE A 307 -11.02 0.39 18.81
C ILE A 307 -12.22 1.18 19.33
N ARG A 308 -13.10 0.56 20.14
CA ARG A 308 -14.25 1.22 20.78
C ARG A 308 -13.81 2.46 21.56
N LEU A 309 -12.74 2.34 22.35
CA LEU A 309 -12.21 3.47 23.12
C LEU A 309 -11.60 4.58 22.25
N ILE A 310 -10.76 4.23 21.27
CA ILE A 310 -10.06 5.18 20.40
C ILE A 310 -11.06 5.94 19.52
N TYR A 311 -12.06 5.23 18.99
CA TYR A 311 -13.06 5.74 18.06
C TYR A 311 -14.42 5.99 18.70
N ARG A 312 -14.50 6.14 20.04
CA ARG A 312 -15.77 6.36 20.76
C ARG A 312 -16.56 7.58 20.30
N ASP A 313 -15.90 8.54 19.69
CA ASP A 313 -16.49 9.75 19.12
C ASP A 313 -16.81 9.64 17.63
N ARG A 314 -16.62 8.45 17.06
CA ARG A 314 -16.89 8.06 15.68
C ARG A 314 -17.81 6.85 15.67
N GLN A 315 -19.10 7.11 15.78
CA GLN A 315 -20.13 6.09 15.80
C GLN A 315 -20.47 5.62 14.37
N THR A 316 -20.72 4.31 14.23
CA THR A 316 -21.30 3.71 13.03
C THR A 316 -22.81 3.77 13.17
N PHE A 317 -23.55 4.33 12.22
CA PHE A 317 -25.03 4.42 12.30
C PHE A 317 -25.76 3.35 11.49
N ALA A 318 -25.09 2.79 10.50
CA ALA A 318 -25.69 1.85 9.57
C ALA A 318 -24.68 0.90 8.96
N ILE A 319 -25.14 -0.29 8.55
CA ILE A 319 -24.37 -1.29 7.81
C ILE A 319 -25.02 -1.48 6.46
N GLY A 320 -24.24 -1.38 5.38
CA GLY A 320 -24.71 -1.67 4.03
C GLY A 320 -24.60 -3.15 3.66
N HIS A 321 -25.46 -3.59 2.75
CA HIS A 321 -25.54 -4.94 2.17
C HIS A 321 -25.44 -4.83 0.66
N GLY A 322 -24.41 -5.42 0.05
CA GLY A 322 -24.10 -5.22 -1.38
C GLY A 322 -23.69 -3.78 -1.74
N CYS A 323 -23.53 -2.91 -0.75
CA CYS A 323 -23.09 -1.51 -0.86
C CYS A 323 -22.57 -1.02 0.51
N ALA A 324 -21.94 0.16 0.55
CA ALA A 324 -21.67 0.85 1.81
C ALA A 324 -22.88 1.68 2.25
N ALA A 325 -22.87 2.11 3.51
CA ALA A 325 -23.83 3.09 4.05
C ALA A 325 -23.06 4.34 4.51
N ASN A 326 -23.67 5.51 4.36
CA ASN A 326 -23.06 6.78 4.71
C ASN A 326 -24.10 7.78 5.27
N TRP A 327 -23.65 8.80 5.98
CA TRP A 327 -24.47 9.74 6.75
C TRP A 327 -23.74 11.09 6.92
N PRO A 328 -24.43 12.18 7.32
CA PRO A 328 -23.79 13.48 7.50
C PRO A 328 -22.63 13.44 8.52
N GLU A 329 -21.50 14.05 8.16
CA GLU A 329 -20.29 14.06 8.96
C GLU A 329 -20.30 15.21 9.97
N ASP A 330 -20.45 14.94 11.28
CA ASP A 330 -20.29 15.94 12.36
C ASP A 330 -20.08 15.31 13.76
N ARG A 331 -19.56 14.08 13.85
CA ARG A 331 -19.52 13.28 15.10
C ARG A 331 -20.83 13.33 15.91
N PRO A 332 -22.00 13.16 15.27
CA PRO A 332 -23.26 13.31 15.97
C PRO A 332 -23.49 12.13 16.93
N GLU A 333 -24.34 12.31 17.94
CA GLU A 333 -24.84 11.19 18.76
C GLU A 333 -25.95 10.41 18.03
N ARG A 334 -26.69 11.08 17.13
CA ARG A 334 -27.80 10.54 16.32
C ARG A 334 -27.83 11.21 14.95
N VAL A 335 -28.30 10.51 13.92
CA VAL A 335 -28.46 11.08 12.57
C VAL A 335 -29.93 11.11 12.14
N GLY A 336 -30.30 12.10 11.32
CA GLY A 336 -31.66 12.20 10.74
C GLY A 336 -31.79 11.60 9.34
N LYS A 337 -30.66 11.30 8.70
CA LYS A 337 -30.56 10.86 7.31
C LYS A 337 -29.36 9.94 7.11
N LEU A 338 -29.52 8.95 6.24
CA LEU A 338 -28.45 8.07 5.74
C LEU A 338 -28.69 7.72 4.27
N TRP A 339 -27.70 7.20 3.57
CA TRP A 339 -27.81 6.74 2.18
C TRP A 339 -26.90 5.57 1.88
N THR A 340 -27.22 4.84 0.82
CA THR A 340 -26.34 3.82 0.24
C THR A 340 -25.23 4.47 -0.57
N GLU A 341 -24.02 3.91 -0.52
CA GLU A 341 -22.86 4.42 -1.25
C GLU A 341 -22.11 3.26 -1.91
N ILE A 342 -22.02 3.26 -3.25
CA ILE A 342 -21.38 2.18 -4.00
C ILE A 342 -19.85 2.32 -3.99
N MET A 343 -19.34 3.55 -4.10
CA MET A 343 -17.91 3.85 -4.05
C MET A 343 -17.65 4.88 -2.94
N PRO A 344 -17.54 4.43 -1.67
CA PRO A 344 -17.24 5.33 -0.56
C PRO A 344 -15.88 5.99 -0.76
N ALA A 345 -15.85 7.29 -0.53
CA ALA A 345 -14.64 8.09 -0.55
C ALA A 345 -14.54 8.85 0.76
N PHE A 346 -13.37 8.80 1.40
CA PHE A 346 -13.11 9.49 2.65
C PHE A 346 -11.78 10.24 2.56
N GLU A 347 -11.76 11.45 3.10
CA GLU A 347 -10.53 12.21 3.27
C GLU A 347 -9.87 11.85 4.60
N THR A 348 -8.73 11.15 4.52
CA THR A 348 -7.93 10.88 5.70
C THR A 348 -7.22 12.17 6.14
N PRO A 349 -7.37 12.59 7.42
CA PRO A 349 -6.64 13.74 7.92
C PRO A 349 -5.12 13.52 7.79
N GLY A 350 -4.41 14.54 7.32
CA GLY A 350 -2.94 14.50 7.30
C GLY A 350 -2.38 14.45 8.71
N ILE A 351 -1.47 13.52 8.99
CA ILE A 351 -0.76 13.43 10.27
C ILE A 351 0.62 14.09 10.11
N SER A 352 0.87 15.14 10.90
CA SER A 352 2.21 15.73 11.01
C SER A 352 3.05 14.94 12.01
N ALA A 353 4.31 14.70 11.67
CA ALA A 353 5.30 14.16 12.61
C ALA A 353 6.04 15.27 13.38
N ASP A 354 5.83 16.53 13.01
CA ASP A 354 6.33 17.68 13.74
C ASP A 354 5.40 17.95 14.93
N ILE A 355 5.92 17.74 16.13
CA ILE A 355 5.22 18.01 17.38
C ILE A 355 5.91 19.16 18.12
N ALA A 356 5.13 19.86 18.94
CA ALA A 356 5.60 20.93 19.80
C ALA A 356 5.33 20.59 21.27
N ASP A 357 6.07 21.21 22.18
CA ASP A 357 5.77 21.13 23.60
C ASP A 357 4.67 22.12 24.02
N GLU A 358 4.39 22.18 25.33
CA GLU A 358 3.36 23.04 25.92
C GLU A 358 3.58 24.54 25.65
N ASN A 359 4.82 24.95 25.33
CA ASN A 359 5.15 26.34 25.02
C ASN A 359 5.06 26.64 23.51
N GLY A 360 4.76 25.65 22.68
CA GLY A 360 4.72 25.77 21.22
C GLY A 360 6.09 25.60 20.54
N ASP A 361 7.13 25.23 21.29
CA ASP A 361 8.46 24.99 20.74
C ASP A 361 8.54 23.61 20.09
N SER A 362 9.18 23.53 18.92
CA SER A 362 9.33 22.27 18.20
C SER A 362 10.21 21.27 18.97
N LEU A 363 9.69 20.06 19.18
CA LEU A 363 10.43 18.94 19.77
C LEU A 363 11.19 18.19 18.68
N ARG A 364 12.34 18.73 18.30
CA ARG A 364 13.29 18.14 17.34
C ARG A 364 14.58 17.77 18.04
N VAL A 365 15.22 16.69 17.58
CA VAL A 365 16.51 16.24 18.09
C VAL A 365 17.54 16.29 16.97
N SER A 366 18.63 17.03 17.18
CA SER A 366 19.65 17.29 16.17
C SER A 366 20.58 16.08 15.97
N MET A 367 20.58 15.51 14.76
CA MET A 367 21.55 14.48 14.37
C MET A 367 23.00 15.01 14.43
N ARG A 368 23.21 16.32 14.20
CA ARG A 368 24.54 16.96 14.25
C ARG A 368 25.13 16.91 15.65
N LYS A 369 24.34 17.28 16.67
CA LYS A 369 24.75 17.21 18.08
C LYS A 369 24.99 15.77 18.51
N LEU A 370 24.06 14.86 18.19
CA LEU A 370 24.22 13.43 18.48
C LEU A 370 25.40 12.76 17.76
N ALA A 371 25.82 13.30 16.61
CA ALA A 371 27.01 12.85 15.88
C ALA A 371 28.34 13.35 16.49
N GLY A 372 28.29 14.22 17.51
CA GLY A 372 29.45 14.86 18.11
C GLY A 372 30.12 15.88 17.18
N LEU A 373 29.34 16.49 16.28
CA LEU A 373 29.82 17.55 15.37
C LEU A 373 29.58 18.95 15.96
N ASP A 374 28.97 19.02 17.14
CA ASP A 374 28.92 20.22 17.95
C ASP A 374 29.87 20.03 19.15
N PRO A 375 30.94 20.84 19.29
CA PRO A 375 31.86 20.74 20.42
C PRO A 375 31.22 21.06 21.77
N GLU A 376 30.17 21.89 21.79
CA GLU A 376 29.58 22.44 23.02
C GLU A 376 28.32 21.68 23.47
N ASP A 377 27.74 20.84 22.60
CA ASP A 377 26.44 20.19 22.87
C ASP A 377 26.36 18.77 22.28
N ASN A 378 26.13 17.78 23.14
CA ASN A 378 26.01 16.37 22.74
C ASN A 378 24.58 15.94 22.40
N GLY A 379 23.59 16.84 22.43
CA GLY A 379 22.18 16.60 22.10
C GLY A 379 21.39 15.85 23.16
N ARG A 380 21.98 15.51 24.31
CA ARG A 380 21.32 14.75 25.39
C ARG A 380 20.13 15.51 25.97
N GLU A 381 20.25 16.82 26.13
CA GLU A 381 19.18 17.67 26.68
C GLU A 381 17.96 17.71 25.75
N GLU A 382 18.16 17.69 24.42
CA GLU A 382 17.06 17.63 23.45
C GLU A 382 16.28 16.32 23.55
N ILE A 383 16.98 15.19 23.73
CA ILE A 383 16.33 13.90 24.00
C ILE A 383 15.58 13.95 25.32
N ALA A 384 16.20 14.46 26.39
CA ALA A 384 15.58 14.55 27.71
C ALA A 384 14.29 15.39 27.66
N ARG A 385 14.32 16.55 26.97
CA ARG A 385 13.15 17.40 26.76
C ARG A 385 12.01 16.66 26.06
N LEU A 386 12.32 15.86 25.03
CA LEU A 386 11.33 15.04 24.33
C LEU A 386 10.70 14.00 25.27
N LEU A 387 11.51 13.26 26.03
CA LEU A 387 11.01 12.25 26.98
C LEU A 387 10.18 12.88 28.10
N ASP A 388 10.59 14.06 28.59
CA ASP A 388 9.86 14.83 29.60
C ASP A 388 8.51 15.32 29.09
N ALA A 389 8.44 15.77 27.83
CA ALA A 389 7.18 16.14 27.18
C ALA A 389 6.24 14.92 27.07
N TYR A 390 6.76 13.76 26.64
CA TYR A 390 5.97 12.52 26.57
C TYR A 390 5.49 12.06 27.96
N ARG A 391 6.34 12.16 28.99
CA ARG A 391 5.99 11.85 30.38
C ARG A 391 4.86 12.73 30.90
N ARG A 392 4.91 14.04 30.62
CA ARG A 392 3.84 14.98 30.98
C ARG A 392 2.53 14.65 30.28
N TRP A 393 2.60 14.35 28.98
CA TRP A 393 1.43 13.91 28.21
C TRP A 393 0.79 12.66 28.81
N ILE A 394 1.58 11.62 29.12
CA ILE A 394 1.09 10.39 29.79
C ILE A 394 0.43 10.70 31.13
N LYS A 395 1.02 11.58 31.96
CA LYS A 395 0.41 12.00 33.23
C LYS A 395 -0.95 12.67 32.99
N GLY A 396 -1.07 13.49 31.94
CA GLY A 396 -2.33 14.08 31.51
C GLY A 396 -3.39 13.03 31.14
N LEU A 397 -2.99 11.91 30.55
CA LEU A 397 -3.93 10.84 30.16
C LEU A 397 -4.62 10.16 31.35
N LYS A 398 -4.01 10.17 32.54
CA LYS A 398 -4.52 9.51 33.74
C LYS A 398 -5.77 10.16 34.31
N TYR A 399 -6.05 11.42 33.95
CA TYR A 399 -7.27 12.12 34.33
C TYR A 399 -8.45 11.70 33.44
N LEU A 400 -8.92 10.46 33.60
CA LEU A 400 -9.95 9.86 32.74
C LEU A 400 -11.28 10.64 32.75
N ASP A 401 -11.64 11.27 33.87
CA ASP A 401 -12.87 12.07 33.97
C ASP A 401 -12.78 13.43 33.24
N ARG A 402 -11.58 13.86 32.83
CA ARG A 402 -11.37 15.12 32.08
C ARG A 402 -11.31 14.90 30.57
N ARG A 403 -11.61 13.69 30.10
CA ARG A 403 -11.55 13.35 28.68
C ARG A 403 -12.75 13.93 27.95
N ASN A 404 -12.48 14.50 26.79
CA ASN A 404 -13.50 14.96 25.86
C ASN A 404 -13.30 14.25 24.51
N PRO A 405 -14.28 13.46 24.05
CA PRO A 405 -15.49 13.08 24.76
C PRO A 405 -15.20 12.16 25.96
N PRO A 406 -16.14 12.06 26.92
CA PRO A 406 -16.04 11.18 28.08
C PRO A 406 -15.71 9.74 27.69
N ILE A 407 -15.09 9.00 28.62
CA ILE A 407 -14.86 7.56 28.46
C ILE A 407 -15.95 6.82 29.23
N ASP A 408 -16.63 5.91 28.52
CA ASP A 408 -17.65 5.07 29.13
C ASP A 408 -17.09 4.25 30.29
N PRO A 409 -17.86 4.03 31.37
CA PRO A 409 -17.38 3.32 32.55
C PRO A 409 -16.80 1.93 32.25
N ASP A 410 -17.36 1.20 31.27
CA ASP A 410 -16.89 -0.13 30.85
C ASP A 410 -15.53 -0.08 30.14
N LEU A 411 -15.18 1.04 29.49
CA LEU A 411 -13.92 1.23 28.77
C LEU A 411 -12.78 1.82 29.62
N ARG A 412 -13.03 2.16 30.89
CA ARG A 412 -12.03 2.77 31.78
C ARG A 412 -10.84 1.86 32.05
N GLU A 413 -11.06 0.54 32.18
CA GLU A 413 -9.96 -0.41 32.37
C GLU A 413 -9.11 -0.56 31.11
N THR A 414 -9.74 -0.60 29.93
CA THR A 414 -9.03 -0.55 28.63
C THR A 414 -8.14 0.69 28.53
N ALA A 415 -8.65 1.85 28.95
CA ALA A 415 -7.87 3.09 28.97
C ALA A 415 -6.64 3.00 29.89
N LYS A 416 -6.78 2.39 31.08
CA LYS A 416 -5.65 2.16 32.00
C LYS A 416 -4.60 1.23 31.40
N VAL A 417 -5.01 0.16 30.72
CA VAL A 417 -4.10 -0.77 30.02
C VAL A 417 -3.29 -0.03 28.95
N LEU A 418 -3.93 0.81 28.14
CA LEU A 418 -3.24 1.60 27.11
C LEU A 418 -2.27 2.61 27.71
N ILE A 419 -2.65 3.28 28.81
CA ILE A 419 -1.75 4.20 29.52
C ILE A 419 -0.52 3.45 30.06
N GLN A 420 -0.71 2.25 30.63
CA GLN A 420 0.39 1.41 31.11
C GLN A 420 1.34 1.01 29.96
N ARG A 421 0.81 0.72 28.77
CA ARG A 421 1.64 0.47 27.57
C ARG A 421 2.46 1.71 27.19
N CYS A 422 1.89 2.92 27.26
CA CYS A 422 2.65 4.17 27.05
C CYS A 422 3.77 4.35 28.09
N GLU A 423 3.49 4.05 29.36
CA GLU A 423 4.50 4.11 30.43
C GLU A 423 5.64 3.11 30.23
N GLN A 424 5.33 1.89 29.76
CA GLN A 424 6.32 0.89 29.40
C GLN A 424 7.21 1.37 28.24
N SER A 425 6.62 1.97 27.19
CA SER A 425 7.39 2.56 26.09
C SER A 425 8.30 3.70 26.57
N LEU A 426 7.80 4.58 27.45
CA LEU A 426 8.62 5.64 28.06
C LEU A 426 9.80 5.06 28.85
N LYS A 427 9.55 4.05 29.69
CA LYS A 427 10.60 3.39 30.47
C LYS A 427 11.69 2.80 29.57
N ARG A 428 11.33 2.18 28.44
CA ARG A 428 12.28 1.63 27.46
C ARG A 428 13.10 2.73 26.80
N MET A 429 12.49 3.87 26.45
CA MET A 429 13.22 5.03 25.91
C MET A 429 14.22 5.60 26.93
N GLU A 430 13.80 5.73 28.19
CA GLU A 430 14.64 6.22 29.29
C GLU A 430 15.82 5.26 29.56
N ASP A 431 15.57 3.95 29.56
CA ASP A 431 16.63 2.94 29.71
C ASP A 431 17.61 2.96 28.54
N GLY A 432 17.12 3.12 27.30
CA GLY A 432 18.00 3.31 26.13
C GLY A 432 18.92 4.54 26.27
N LEU A 433 18.38 5.66 26.77
CA LEU A 433 19.18 6.86 27.02
C LEU A 433 20.18 6.67 28.18
N ALA A 434 19.75 6.01 29.26
CA ALA A 434 20.60 5.70 30.41
C ALA A 434 21.74 4.74 30.01
N PHE A 435 21.45 3.73 29.19
CA PHE A 435 22.42 2.77 28.67
C PHE A 435 23.57 3.45 27.93
N LEU A 436 23.27 4.46 27.10
CA LEU A 436 24.31 5.22 26.39
C LEU A 436 25.24 5.99 27.33
N ALA A 437 24.86 6.20 28.59
CA ALA A 437 25.67 6.89 29.59
C ALA A 437 26.40 5.94 30.56
N GLU A 438 26.21 4.63 30.45
CA GLU A 438 26.89 3.67 31.32
C GLU A 438 28.41 3.57 31.03
N ASP A 439 29.15 3.18 32.06
CA ASP A 439 30.61 2.93 32.03
C ASP A 439 30.94 1.46 31.75
N THR A 440 30.11 0.76 30.98
CA THR A 440 30.38 -0.61 30.53
C THR A 440 30.99 -0.59 29.13
N LYS A 441 31.82 -1.60 28.80
CA LYS A 441 32.42 -1.71 27.46
C LYS A 441 31.35 -1.85 26.35
N VAL A 442 30.24 -2.50 26.65
CA VAL A 442 29.11 -2.66 25.71
C VAL A 442 28.43 -1.30 25.48
N ALA A 443 28.19 -0.53 26.54
CA ALA A 443 27.66 0.82 26.45
C ALA A 443 28.60 1.78 25.71
N GLU A 444 29.92 1.65 25.89
CA GLU A 444 30.91 2.44 25.14
C GLU A 444 30.81 2.19 23.63
N HIS A 445 30.77 0.92 23.21
CA HIS A 445 30.58 0.57 21.81
C HIS A 445 29.22 1.04 21.28
N ALA A 446 28.15 0.94 22.09
CA ALA A 446 26.82 1.42 21.72
C ALA A 446 26.79 2.95 21.54
N ARG A 447 27.40 3.71 22.46
CA ARG A 447 27.52 5.17 22.38
C ARG A 447 28.27 5.60 21.12
N GLU A 448 29.36 4.94 20.76
CA GLU A 448 30.07 5.25 19.53
C GLU A 448 29.27 4.85 18.28
N ALA A 449 28.65 3.66 18.27
CA ALA A 449 27.81 3.24 17.16
C ALA A 449 26.63 4.20 16.94
N PHE A 450 26.04 4.70 18.03
CA PHE A 450 24.98 5.71 18.01
C PHE A 450 25.48 7.02 17.39
N ARG A 451 26.67 7.49 17.78
CA ARG A 451 27.31 8.68 17.21
C ARG A 451 27.54 8.53 15.70
N LEU A 452 28.10 7.40 15.26
CA LEU A 452 28.39 7.12 13.85
C LEU A 452 27.11 6.96 13.01
N ALA A 453 26.08 6.32 13.56
CA ALA A 453 24.78 6.18 12.90
C ALA A 453 24.11 7.55 12.68
N ASN A 454 24.12 8.42 13.69
CA ASN A 454 23.64 9.79 13.57
C ASN A 454 24.41 10.59 12.50
N HIS A 455 25.74 10.45 12.45
CA HIS A 455 26.57 11.08 11.43
C HIS A 455 26.22 10.58 10.02
N ALA A 456 26.07 9.28 9.84
CA ALA A 456 25.72 8.67 8.54
C ALA A 456 24.33 9.12 8.07
N MET A 457 23.35 9.14 8.97
CA MET A 457 21.99 9.61 8.68
C MET A 457 21.94 11.10 8.33
N LEU A 458 22.70 11.93 9.05
CA LEU A 458 22.83 13.36 8.74
C LEU A 458 23.39 13.57 7.33
N LEU A 459 24.52 12.92 7.01
CA LEU A 459 25.14 13.02 5.68
C LEU A 459 24.18 12.57 4.57
N ALA A 460 23.49 11.44 4.77
CA ALA A 460 22.52 10.93 3.82
C ALA A 460 21.36 11.92 3.62
N GLN A 461 20.82 12.50 4.71
CA GLN A 461 19.71 13.44 4.63
C GLN A 461 20.12 14.77 3.97
N LEU A 462 21.30 15.31 4.30
CA LEU A 462 21.80 16.54 3.69
C LEU A 462 22.00 16.39 2.18
N ARG A 463 22.55 15.24 1.74
CA ARG A 463 22.81 14.93 0.32
C ARG A 463 21.60 14.48 -0.48
N SER A 464 20.50 14.12 0.18
CA SER A 464 19.30 13.66 -0.51
C SER A 464 18.76 14.74 -1.47
N SER A 465 18.65 14.38 -2.75
CA SER A 465 18.10 15.23 -3.81
C SER A 465 17.31 14.41 -4.82
N ARG A 466 16.25 15.02 -5.36
CA ARG A 466 15.47 14.45 -6.48
C ARG A 466 16.12 14.74 -7.82
N GLU A 467 16.94 15.78 -7.89
CA GLU A 467 17.54 16.27 -9.13
C GLU A 467 18.67 15.34 -9.58
N VAL A 468 18.68 15.02 -10.87
CA VAL A 468 19.70 14.16 -11.49
C VAL A 468 20.71 15.05 -12.20
N ARG A 469 22.00 14.76 -12.03
CA ARG A 469 23.08 15.38 -12.79
C ARG A 469 23.20 14.64 -14.12
N ILE A 470 23.05 15.37 -15.21
CA ILE A 470 23.01 14.82 -16.57
C ILE A 470 24.39 15.05 -17.22
N PRO A 471 25.00 13.99 -17.78
CA PRO A 471 26.30 14.09 -18.43
C PRO A 471 26.17 14.74 -19.82
N ARG A 472 27.21 15.46 -20.23
CA ARG A 472 27.44 15.94 -21.59
C ARG A 472 28.88 15.59 -21.97
N VAL A 473 29.10 15.20 -23.22
CA VAL A 473 30.45 14.88 -23.69
C VAL A 473 30.96 16.05 -24.52
N GLU A 474 32.01 16.70 -24.04
CA GLU A 474 32.71 17.78 -24.75
C GLU A 474 34.21 17.43 -24.82
N ASP A 475 34.79 17.47 -26.02
CA ASP A 475 36.21 17.13 -26.28
C ASP A 475 36.69 15.78 -25.70
N GLY A 476 35.79 14.79 -25.63
CA GLY A 476 36.08 13.46 -25.08
C GLY A 476 36.12 13.41 -23.54
N ARG A 477 35.73 14.50 -22.86
CA ARG A 477 35.55 14.55 -21.41
C ARG A 477 34.07 14.57 -21.06
N ILE A 478 33.71 13.94 -19.93
CA ILE A 478 32.36 13.97 -19.39
C ILE A 478 32.25 15.23 -18.52
N LEU A 479 31.41 16.16 -18.92
CA LEU A 479 30.98 17.30 -18.13
C LEU A 479 29.60 17.05 -17.56
N TRP A 480 29.29 17.64 -16.42
CA TRP A 480 28.00 17.50 -15.76
C TRP A 480 27.30 18.85 -15.74
N ASN A 481 25.99 18.87 -16.00
CA ASN A 481 25.20 20.10 -15.98
C ASN A 481 25.16 20.83 -14.62
N ARG A 482 25.64 20.18 -13.55
CA ARG A 482 25.67 20.69 -12.18
C ARG A 482 26.88 20.13 -11.44
N GLU A 483 27.39 20.88 -10.49
CA GLU A 483 28.47 20.45 -9.60
C GLU A 483 27.98 19.44 -8.55
N ILE A 484 28.93 18.75 -7.91
CA ILE A 484 28.63 17.86 -6.78
C ILE A 484 28.30 18.71 -5.56
N TYR A 485 27.08 18.58 -5.05
CA TYR A 485 26.72 19.17 -3.77
C TYR A 485 27.41 18.42 -2.60
N ASN A 486 28.32 19.12 -1.91
CA ASN A 486 29.09 18.59 -0.79
C ASN A 486 28.80 19.42 0.48
N PRO A 487 27.67 19.15 1.16
CA PRO A 487 27.33 19.88 2.38
C PRO A 487 28.32 19.54 3.49
N ASP A 488 28.74 20.56 4.25
CA ASP A 488 29.47 20.37 5.50
C ASP A 488 28.49 19.93 6.60
N PRO A 489 28.63 18.71 7.16
CA PRO A 489 27.73 18.23 8.21
C PRO A 489 27.92 18.96 9.55
N ALA A 490 29.04 19.65 9.79
CA ALA A 490 29.25 20.44 11.00
C ALA A 490 28.48 21.77 10.96
N SER A 491 28.14 22.26 9.76
CA SER A 491 27.35 23.46 9.57
C SER A 491 25.85 23.19 9.86
N PRO A 492 25.19 24.01 10.71
CA PRO A 492 23.78 23.80 11.05
C PRO A 492 22.88 24.05 9.85
N SER A 493 21.89 23.18 9.66
CA SER A 493 20.81 23.38 8.68
C SER A 493 19.52 23.77 9.41
N PRO A 494 18.72 24.71 8.88
CA PRO A 494 17.46 25.10 9.50
C PRO A 494 16.37 24.02 9.38
N ASN A 495 16.39 23.22 8.31
CA ASN A 495 15.30 22.33 7.94
C ASN A 495 15.70 20.86 7.78
N LYS A 496 16.99 20.54 7.82
CA LYS A 496 17.52 19.17 7.70
C LYS A 496 18.45 18.88 8.90
N GLY A 497 18.71 17.60 9.14
CA GLY A 497 19.58 17.12 10.21
C GLY A 497 18.89 16.93 11.55
N TYR A 498 17.58 16.69 11.55
CA TYR A 498 16.79 16.47 12.76
C TYR A 498 16.00 15.18 12.68
N TRP A 499 15.96 14.45 13.78
CA TRP A 499 15.01 13.38 14.01
C TRP A 499 13.63 13.94 14.32
N ARG A 500 12.60 13.32 13.77
CA ARG A 500 11.23 13.41 14.27
C ARG A 500 11.14 12.64 15.58
N ALA A 501 10.28 13.10 16.48
CA ALA A 501 10.11 12.54 17.82
C ALA A 501 9.96 11.00 17.84
N PHE A 502 9.09 10.45 16.99
CA PHE A 502 8.87 8.99 16.95
C PHE A 502 10.10 8.22 16.43
N GLN A 503 10.93 8.82 15.57
CA GLN A 503 12.10 8.15 14.99
C GLN A 503 13.19 7.93 16.04
N ILE A 504 13.49 8.99 16.82
CA ILE A 504 14.46 8.89 17.91
C ILE A 504 13.92 8.06 19.08
N ALA A 505 12.62 8.16 19.39
CA ALA A 505 11.97 7.29 20.36
C ALA A 505 12.13 5.81 20.00
N PHE A 506 11.86 5.46 18.73
CA PHE A 506 12.04 4.11 18.22
C PHE A 506 13.49 3.62 18.35
N LEU A 507 14.48 4.44 17.96
CA LEU A 507 15.90 4.11 18.13
C LEU A 507 16.23 3.78 19.59
N LEU A 508 15.84 4.67 20.53
CA LEU A 508 16.11 4.51 21.95
C LEU A 508 15.49 3.23 22.53
N MET A 509 14.23 2.94 22.18
CA MET A 509 13.53 1.74 22.65
C MET A 509 14.19 0.43 22.19
N SER A 510 14.91 0.44 21.07
CA SER A 510 15.49 -0.76 20.48
C SER A 510 16.96 -1.01 20.86
N LEU A 511 17.67 -0.04 21.45
CA LEU A 511 19.12 -0.13 21.72
C LEU A 511 19.50 -1.34 22.56
N ARG A 512 18.84 -1.56 23.70
CA ARG A 512 19.13 -2.68 24.61
C ARG A 512 18.91 -4.03 23.96
N GLY A 513 17.79 -4.20 23.25
CA GLY A 513 17.46 -5.44 22.55
C GLY A 513 18.48 -5.82 21.47
N ILE A 514 19.17 -4.84 20.89
CA ILE A 514 20.25 -5.06 19.91
C ILE A 514 21.58 -5.35 20.61
N CYS A 515 21.92 -4.54 21.60
CA CYS A 515 23.24 -4.57 22.23
C CYS A 515 23.42 -5.71 23.22
N ASP A 516 22.36 -6.14 23.91
CA ASP A 516 22.41 -7.22 24.89
C ASP A 516 21.55 -8.41 24.42
N PRO A 517 22.18 -9.54 24.04
CA PRO A 517 21.47 -10.74 23.58
C PRO A 517 20.55 -11.38 24.63
N SER A 518 20.76 -11.11 25.92
CA SER A 518 19.97 -11.65 27.02
C SER A 518 18.79 -10.75 27.44
N HIS A 519 18.74 -9.53 26.92
CA HIS A 519 17.76 -8.54 27.35
C HIS A 519 16.34 -8.90 26.91
N VAL A 520 15.35 -8.68 27.79
CA VAL A 520 13.94 -9.02 27.55
C VAL A 520 13.37 -8.33 26.31
N ASP A 521 13.78 -7.08 26.05
CA ASP A 521 13.36 -6.31 24.87
C ASP A 521 13.77 -6.95 23.54
N ARG A 522 14.72 -7.88 23.53
CA ARG A 522 15.13 -8.58 22.30
C ARG A 522 13.98 -9.41 21.71
N ARG A 523 13.10 -9.95 22.56
CA ARG A 523 11.92 -10.75 22.17
C ARG A 523 10.70 -9.91 21.80
N ILE A 524 10.74 -8.60 22.06
CA ILE A 524 9.63 -7.69 21.73
C ILE A 524 9.71 -7.34 20.25
N VAL A 525 8.60 -7.40 19.53
CA VAL A 525 8.50 -6.86 18.16
C VAL A 525 8.16 -5.38 18.26
N ASP A 526 9.03 -4.50 17.76
CA ASP A 526 8.82 -3.04 17.81
C ASP A 526 8.16 -2.52 16.53
N LEU A 527 6.84 -2.34 16.54
CA LEU A 527 6.08 -1.88 15.37
C LEU A 527 6.11 -0.36 15.18
N ILE A 528 6.52 0.11 14.00
CA ILE A 528 6.37 1.51 13.58
C ILE A 528 5.11 1.68 12.71
N TRP A 529 4.04 2.19 13.30
CA TRP A 529 2.82 2.52 12.58
C TRP A 529 2.69 4.04 12.36
N PHE A 530 2.90 4.48 11.11
CA PHE A 530 2.81 5.88 10.71
C PHE A 530 2.42 5.99 9.23
N PRO A 531 1.71 7.05 8.79
CA PRO A 531 1.35 7.23 7.38
C PRO A 531 2.55 7.26 6.43
N THR A 532 2.28 6.97 5.16
CA THR A 532 3.27 7.06 4.08
C THR A 532 3.84 8.48 3.97
N GLY A 533 5.13 8.60 3.64
CA GLY A 533 5.82 9.90 3.63
C GLY A 533 6.12 10.50 5.02
N GLY A 534 5.65 9.90 6.11
CA GLY A 534 5.87 10.35 7.48
C GLY A 534 7.24 10.00 8.09
N GLY A 535 8.15 9.41 7.31
CA GLY A 535 9.56 9.22 7.70
C GLY A 535 9.86 7.92 8.44
N LYS A 536 9.05 6.87 8.26
CA LYS A 536 9.29 5.53 8.81
C LYS A 536 10.67 4.97 8.41
N THR A 537 11.04 5.20 7.16
CA THR A 537 12.31 4.73 6.59
C THR A 537 13.53 5.22 7.35
N GLU A 538 13.58 6.50 7.71
CA GLU A 538 14.71 7.03 8.46
C GLU A 538 14.88 6.35 9.82
N ALA A 539 13.79 5.96 10.49
CA ALA A 539 13.84 5.29 11.78
C ALA A 539 14.50 3.92 11.68
N TYR A 540 14.01 3.05 10.79
CA TYR A 540 14.58 1.70 10.65
C TYR A 540 15.96 1.71 9.99
N LEU A 541 16.26 2.66 9.07
CA LEU A 541 17.59 2.80 8.49
C LEU A 541 18.61 3.31 9.51
N GLY A 542 18.20 4.21 10.41
CA GLY A 542 19.02 4.62 11.54
C GLY A 542 19.36 3.44 12.46
N LEU A 543 18.39 2.56 12.70
CA LEU A 543 18.58 1.35 13.51
C LEU A 543 19.48 0.33 12.82
N ALA A 544 19.34 0.16 11.51
CA ALA A 544 20.21 -0.69 10.71
C ALA A 544 21.67 -0.19 10.75
N ALA A 545 21.89 1.11 10.51
CA ALA A 545 23.23 1.71 10.60
C ALA A 545 23.83 1.54 12.00
N PHE A 546 23.06 1.80 13.05
CA PHE A 546 23.46 1.56 14.43
C PHE A 546 23.91 0.11 14.66
N THR A 547 23.09 -0.86 14.23
CA THR A 547 23.35 -2.29 14.41
C THR A 547 24.65 -2.71 13.72
N ILE A 548 24.86 -2.27 12.48
CA ILE A 548 26.06 -2.59 11.69
C ILE A 548 27.32 -1.99 12.32
N PHE A 549 27.29 -0.71 12.72
CA PHE A 549 28.41 -0.08 13.42
C PHE A 549 28.69 -0.76 14.75
N PHE A 550 27.64 -1.08 15.52
CA PHE A 550 27.78 -1.73 16.81
C PHE A 550 28.40 -3.12 16.69
N ASN A 551 27.93 -3.96 15.76
CA ASN A 551 28.50 -5.29 15.55
C ASN A 551 30.00 -5.19 15.22
N ARG A 552 30.38 -4.26 14.34
CA ARG A 552 31.79 -4.03 13.98
C ARG A 552 32.64 -3.57 15.17
N LEU A 553 32.17 -2.57 15.92
CA LEU A 553 32.89 -2.01 17.07
C LEU A 553 32.99 -3.00 18.24
N ALA A 554 31.94 -3.78 18.47
CA ALA A 554 31.91 -4.81 19.51
C ALA A 554 32.70 -6.07 19.16
N GLY A 555 33.31 -6.13 17.96
CA GLY A 555 34.05 -7.30 17.49
C GLY A 555 33.15 -8.50 17.19
N ARG A 556 31.83 -8.30 17.07
CA ARG A 556 30.88 -9.34 16.69
C ARG A 556 31.01 -9.58 15.19
N LYS A 557 31.79 -10.59 14.81
CA LYS A 557 32.01 -10.94 13.40
C LYS A 557 30.74 -11.58 12.83
N PRO A 558 30.04 -10.94 11.87
CA PRO A 558 28.91 -11.56 11.21
C PRO A 558 29.39 -12.74 10.36
N GLY A 559 28.63 -13.83 10.43
CA GLY A 559 28.83 -14.98 9.55
C GLY A 559 28.30 -14.79 8.15
N GLY A 560 27.26 -13.97 8.04
CA GLY A 560 26.58 -13.61 6.81
C GLY A 560 26.22 -12.13 6.86
N VAL A 561 24.93 -11.82 6.75
CA VAL A 561 24.44 -10.44 6.82
C VAL A 561 24.21 -10.02 8.27
N ASP A 562 24.32 -8.72 8.57
CA ASP A 562 23.97 -8.17 9.90
C ASP A 562 22.45 -7.93 10.03
N VAL A 563 21.83 -7.46 8.93
CA VAL A 563 20.44 -6.99 8.86
C VAL A 563 19.72 -7.59 7.65
N ILE A 564 18.54 -8.17 7.88
CA ILE A 564 17.64 -8.60 6.80
C ILE A 564 16.44 -7.66 6.78
N MET A 565 16.22 -6.97 5.67
CA MET A 565 14.98 -6.25 5.41
C MET A 565 14.11 -7.05 4.45
N ARG A 566 12.86 -7.30 4.82
CA ARG A 566 11.95 -8.17 4.07
C ARG A 566 10.77 -7.40 3.51
N TYR A 567 10.39 -7.76 2.29
CA TYR A 567 9.20 -7.26 1.62
C TYR A 567 8.33 -8.41 1.13
N THR A 568 7.02 -8.23 1.27
CA THR A 568 6.01 -9.14 0.72
C THR A 568 5.78 -8.94 -0.78
N LEU A 569 6.02 -7.74 -1.34
CA LEU A 569 5.73 -7.38 -2.75
C LEU A 569 6.91 -6.68 -3.48
N ARG A 570 6.97 -6.87 -4.81
CA ARG A 570 8.13 -6.56 -5.67
C ARG A 570 8.43 -5.05 -5.90
N LEU A 571 7.40 -4.20 -6.07
CA LEU A 571 7.55 -2.86 -6.68
C LEU A 571 8.15 -1.79 -5.74
N LEU A 572 7.93 -1.89 -4.43
CA LEU A 572 8.35 -0.87 -3.45
C LEU A 572 9.88 -0.91 -3.18
N THR A 573 10.52 -2.02 -3.54
CA THR A 573 11.89 -2.37 -3.19
C THR A 573 12.94 -1.40 -3.77
N ALA A 574 12.74 -0.91 -5.00
CA ALA A 574 13.73 -0.09 -5.70
C ALA A 574 13.91 1.31 -5.08
N GLN A 575 12.82 1.97 -4.67
CA GLN A 575 12.90 3.30 -4.07
C GLN A 575 13.53 3.26 -2.67
N GLN A 576 13.20 2.26 -1.87
CA GLN A 576 13.80 2.08 -0.55
C GLN A 576 15.27 1.67 -0.66
N PHE A 577 15.62 0.85 -1.64
CA PHE A 577 17.01 0.51 -1.98
C PHE A 577 17.84 1.75 -2.35
N GLN A 578 17.30 2.69 -3.13
CA GLN A 578 18.00 3.94 -3.46
C GLN A 578 18.32 4.79 -2.22
N ARG A 579 17.40 4.85 -1.24
CA ARG A 579 17.60 5.58 0.02
C ARG A 579 18.64 4.91 0.91
N ALA A 580 18.55 3.59 1.05
CA ALA A 580 19.56 2.81 1.75
C ALA A 580 20.94 2.92 1.07
N GLY A 581 20.99 2.97 -0.26
CA GLY A 581 22.24 3.11 -1.02
C GLY A 581 23.02 4.39 -0.66
N LEU A 582 22.33 5.51 -0.46
CA LEU A 582 22.97 6.76 0.01
C LEU A 582 23.49 6.63 1.44
N LEU A 583 22.74 5.99 2.34
CA LEU A 583 23.20 5.72 3.70
C LEU A 583 24.48 4.88 3.70
N PHE A 584 24.52 3.79 2.94
CA PHE A 584 25.72 2.95 2.84
C PHE A 584 26.92 3.69 2.24
N CYS A 585 26.69 4.58 1.28
CA CYS A 585 27.74 5.49 0.80
C CYS A 585 28.27 6.40 1.93
N ALA A 586 27.38 6.97 2.75
CA ALA A 586 27.78 7.80 3.89
C ALA A 586 28.56 6.99 4.94
N MET A 587 28.10 5.77 5.26
CA MET A 587 28.79 4.87 6.19
C MET A 587 30.20 4.52 5.69
N GLU A 588 30.35 4.24 4.38
CA GLU A 588 31.64 3.92 3.78
C GLU A 588 32.61 5.12 3.79
N VAL A 589 32.10 6.33 3.53
CA VAL A 589 32.89 7.56 3.65
C VAL A 589 33.36 7.78 5.09
N ILE A 590 32.47 7.58 6.08
CA ILE A 590 32.81 7.67 7.51
C ILE A 590 33.85 6.61 7.89
N ARG A 591 33.69 5.37 7.42
CA ARG A 591 34.60 4.25 7.73
C ARG A 591 36.04 4.55 7.32
N ARG A 592 36.21 5.11 6.11
CA ARG A 592 37.53 5.39 5.53
C ARG A 592 38.23 6.62 6.12
N GLN A 593 37.58 7.37 7.02
CA GLN A 593 38.25 8.44 7.73
C GLN A 593 39.40 7.87 8.58
N PRO A 594 40.58 8.52 8.62
CA PRO A 594 41.74 7.99 9.35
C PRO A 594 41.48 7.68 10.83
N SER A 595 40.59 8.44 11.48
CA SER A 595 40.20 8.24 12.88
C SER A 595 39.32 6.99 13.10
N ASN A 596 38.58 6.54 12.09
CA ASN A 596 37.63 5.44 12.20
C ASN A 596 38.16 4.13 11.61
N LEU A 597 39.03 4.19 10.60
CA LEU A 597 39.53 3.02 9.88
C LEU A 597 40.14 1.93 10.79
N PRO A 598 40.97 2.25 11.81
CA PRO A 598 41.52 1.23 12.71
C PRO A 598 40.46 0.49 13.54
N ARG A 599 39.34 1.15 13.83
CA ARG A 599 38.27 0.63 14.70
C ARG A 599 37.17 -0.08 13.92
N LEU A 600 36.89 0.38 12.71
CA LEU A 600 35.87 -0.20 11.83
C LEU A 600 36.42 -1.22 10.83
N GLY A 601 37.75 -1.34 10.69
CA GLY A 601 38.40 -2.30 9.81
C GLY A 601 38.36 -1.93 8.33
N GLU A 602 39.01 -2.76 7.51
CA GLU A 602 39.24 -2.49 6.09
C GLU A 602 38.09 -2.92 5.17
N GLU A 603 37.25 -3.85 5.60
CA GLU A 603 36.12 -4.36 4.82
C GLU A 603 35.04 -3.29 4.63
N GLN A 604 34.63 -3.11 3.37
CA GLN A 604 33.60 -2.16 2.94
C GLN A 604 32.23 -2.54 3.52
N PHE A 605 31.48 -1.55 4.01
CA PHE A 605 30.06 -1.74 4.33
C PHE A 605 29.26 -1.85 3.04
N ARG A 606 28.44 -2.91 2.86
CA ARG A 606 27.72 -3.16 1.60
C ARG A 606 26.22 -3.38 1.80
N LEU A 607 25.44 -2.95 0.81
CA LEU A 607 24.00 -3.15 0.69
C LEU A 607 23.68 -4.10 -0.48
N GLY A 608 22.90 -5.13 -0.21
CA GLY A 608 22.39 -6.07 -1.21
C GLY A 608 20.91 -5.88 -1.54
N ILE A 609 20.53 -6.14 -2.78
CA ILE A 609 19.13 -6.39 -3.16
C ILE A 609 19.02 -7.84 -3.65
N TRP A 610 18.08 -8.57 -3.07
CA TRP A 610 17.89 -10.00 -3.27
C TRP A 610 16.44 -10.27 -3.66
N VAL A 611 16.14 -10.10 -4.95
CA VAL A 611 14.79 -10.15 -5.51
C VAL A 611 14.76 -10.98 -6.79
N GLY A 612 13.56 -11.41 -7.22
CA GLY A 612 13.36 -12.28 -8.38
C GLY A 612 14.12 -11.90 -9.66
N GLY A 613 14.31 -12.90 -10.52
CA GLY A 613 15.14 -12.79 -11.75
C GLY A 613 14.64 -11.77 -12.78
N ASP A 614 13.36 -11.41 -12.72
CA ASP A 614 12.77 -10.35 -13.55
C ASP A 614 13.24 -8.95 -13.15
N ALA A 615 13.72 -8.77 -11.91
CA ALA A 615 14.08 -7.46 -11.36
C ALA A 615 15.60 -7.25 -11.27
N THR A 616 16.37 -8.30 -10.97
CA THR A 616 17.83 -8.23 -10.87
C THR A 616 18.53 -9.47 -11.41
N PRO A 617 19.76 -9.37 -11.94
CA PRO A 617 20.46 -10.52 -12.50
C PRO A 617 20.85 -11.55 -11.44
N ASN A 618 20.43 -12.81 -11.60
CA ASN A 618 20.80 -13.89 -10.68
C ASN A 618 22.26 -14.37 -10.84
N THR A 619 22.88 -14.21 -12.00
CA THR A 619 24.23 -14.73 -12.28
C THR A 619 25.15 -13.64 -12.83
N ARG A 620 26.47 -13.77 -12.59
CA ARG A 620 27.46 -12.86 -13.18
C ARG A 620 27.45 -12.90 -14.71
N ALA A 621 27.13 -14.06 -15.29
CA ALA A 621 27.00 -14.22 -16.73
C ALA A 621 25.84 -13.37 -17.29
N ASN A 622 24.67 -13.43 -16.65
CA ASN A 622 23.49 -12.64 -17.03
C ASN A 622 23.75 -11.14 -16.88
N ALA A 623 24.38 -10.72 -15.77
CA ALA A 623 24.74 -9.31 -15.56
C ALA A 623 25.68 -8.78 -16.67
N ARG A 624 26.74 -9.53 -17.01
CA ARG A 624 27.66 -9.14 -18.09
C ARG A 624 26.98 -9.15 -19.46
N ALA A 625 26.06 -10.07 -19.72
CA ALA A 625 25.29 -10.11 -20.95
C ALA A 625 24.36 -8.89 -21.07
N ALA A 626 23.64 -8.54 -20.00
CA ALA A 626 22.77 -7.36 -19.94
C ALA A 626 23.56 -6.06 -20.16
N LEU A 627 24.71 -5.90 -19.49
CA LEU A 627 25.59 -4.73 -19.70
C LEU A 627 26.07 -4.63 -21.15
N ARG A 628 26.49 -5.75 -21.76
CA ARG A 628 26.87 -5.77 -23.18
C ARG A 628 25.70 -5.45 -24.11
N SER A 629 24.46 -5.83 -23.75
CA SER A 629 23.27 -5.49 -24.52
C SER A 629 23.00 -3.99 -24.48
N LEU A 630 23.00 -3.38 -23.28
CA LEU A 630 22.84 -1.94 -23.11
C LEU A 630 23.93 -1.13 -23.84
N GLN A 631 25.17 -1.63 -23.85
CA GLN A 631 26.29 -1.00 -24.56
C GLN A 631 26.12 -1.01 -26.08
N LYS A 632 25.39 -2.00 -26.62
CA LYS A 632 25.11 -2.15 -28.06
C LYS A 632 23.82 -1.45 -28.47
N ASN A 633 22.78 -1.51 -27.64
CA ASN A 633 21.46 -0.95 -27.88
C ASN A 633 20.95 -0.23 -26.62
N PRO A 634 20.88 1.11 -26.63
CA PRO A 634 20.37 1.90 -25.50
C PRO A 634 18.94 1.53 -25.07
N ASN A 635 18.12 0.98 -25.95
CA ASN A 635 16.73 0.58 -25.67
C ASN A 635 16.60 -0.85 -25.10
N SER A 636 17.71 -1.55 -24.86
CA SER A 636 17.67 -2.83 -24.14
C SER A 636 17.17 -2.64 -22.70
N GLU A 637 16.57 -3.70 -22.16
CA GLU A 637 16.16 -3.73 -20.77
C GLU A 637 17.35 -3.50 -19.82
N ASN A 638 17.16 -2.64 -18.81
CA ASN A 638 18.17 -2.33 -17.82
C ASN A 638 17.82 -2.98 -16.47
N PRO A 639 18.43 -4.13 -16.12
CA PRO A 639 18.17 -4.82 -14.85
C PRO A 639 18.95 -4.22 -13.66
N PHE A 640 19.70 -3.13 -13.86
CA PHE A 640 20.50 -2.49 -12.82
C PHE A 640 19.68 -1.36 -12.16
N VAL A 641 18.88 -1.73 -11.15
CA VAL A 641 17.91 -0.92 -10.36
C VAL A 641 18.35 0.52 -10.00
N LEU A 642 19.65 0.83 -9.98
CA LEU A 642 20.18 2.18 -9.80
C LEU A 642 20.32 2.92 -11.13
N LEU A 643 19.46 3.93 -11.31
CA LEU A 643 19.48 4.83 -12.46
C LEU A 643 20.22 6.16 -12.19
N LYS A 644 20.76 6.32 -10.99
CA LYS A 644 21.66 7.43 -10.63
C LYS A 644 22.62 7.04 -9.50
N CYS A 645 23.77 7.69 -9.45
CA CYS A 645 24.71 7.58 -8.35
C CYS A 645 24.04 8.08 -7.05
N PRO A 646 23.94 7.25 -6.01
CA PRO A 646 23.33 7.67 -4.76
C PRO A 646 24.11 8.79 -4.06
N TRP A 647 25.44 8.85 -4.23
CA TRP A 647 26.31 9.83 -3.57
C TRP A 647 26.27 11.24 -4.18
N CYS A 648 26.39 11.32 -5.52
CA CYS A 648 26.49 12.61 -6.22
C CYS A 648 25.32 12.91 -7.16
N ASN A 649 24.35 12.00 -7.32
CA ASN A 649 23.21 12.12 -8.26
C ASN A 649 23.56 12.11 -9.76
N ALA A 650 24.77 11.70 -10.16
CA ALA A 650 25.12 11.44 -11.56
C ALA A 650 24.19 10.40 -12.21
N LYS A 651 23.62 10.68 -13.38
CA LYS A 651 22.79 9.73 -14.16
C LYS A 651 23.56 8.44 -14.45
N PHE A 652 22.90 7.30 -14.26
CA PHE A 652 23.36 5.98 -14.69
C PHE A 652 22.48 5.47 -15.85
N GLY A 653 22.99 4.49 -16.58
CA GLY A 653 22.31 3.92 -17.74
C GLY A 653 22.88 4.42 -19.07
N PRO A 654 22.20 4.09 -20.18
CA PRO A 654 22.63 4.48 -21.52
C PRO A 654 22.76 5.99 -21.70
N ALA A 655 23.70 6.40 -22.55
CA ALA A 655 23.80 7.79 -22.99
C ALA A 655 22.59 8.17 -23.87
N ASP A 656 22.03 9.36 -23.70
CA ASP A 656 20.92 9.84 -24.53
C ASP A 656 21.39 10.15 -25.96
N GLU A 657 20.63 9.72 -26.97
CA GLU A 657 20.96 9.94 -28.39
C GLU A 657 20.96 11.44 -28.79
N ASP A 658 20.13 12.26 -28.11
CA ASP A 658 19.84 13.65 -28.49
C ASP A 658 20.94 14.68 -28.18
N TYR A 659 21.93 14.34 -27.36
CA TYR A 659 23.03 15.26 -27.03
C TYR A 659 24.27 15.07 -27.91
N SER A 660 24.20 14.19 -28.91
CA SER A 660 25.19 14.04 -29.99
C SER A 660 24.78 14.89 -31.21
N SER A 661 24.46 16.16 -30.99
CA SER A 661 24.21 17.13 -32.07
C SER A 661 25.46 17.94 -32.38
N ASP A 662 26.56 17.24 -32.69
CA ASP A 662 27.61 17.79 -33.55
C ASP A 662 27.89 16.80 -34.69
N LYS A 663 26.85 16.56 -35.49
CA LYS A 663 26.99 16.08 -36.87
C LYS A 663 27.30 17.26 -37.80
N THR A 664 28.34 18.04 -37.53
CA THR A 664 28.97 18.81 -38.62
C THR A 664 29.89 17.87 -39.38
N GLY A 665 29.42 17.42 -40.53
CA GLY A 665 30.20 16.62 -41.46
C GLY A 665 31.51 17.30 -41.81
N SER A 666 32.62 16.66 -41.47
CA SER A 666 33.86 16.90 -42.19
C SER A 666 34.61 15.58 -42.32
N LYS A 667 34.59 15.01 -43.53
CA LYS A 667 35.42 13.88 -43.94
C LYS A 667 36.88 14.34 -44.01
N GLY A 668 37.51 14.50 -42.85
CA GLY A 668 38.95 14.73 -42.73
C GLY A 668 39.69 13.40 -42.58
N LYS A 669 40.34 12.92 -43.65
CA LYS A 669 41.34 11.85 -43.56
C LYS A 669 42.55 12.39 -42.77
N GLY A 670 42.74 11.96 -41.53
CA GLY A 670 43.91 12.36 -40.74
C GLY A 670 44.13 11.58 -39.44
N LYS A 671 45.21 10.79 -39.43
CA LYS A 671 46.02 10.25 -38.31
C LYS A 671 45.32 9.43 -37.19
N LYS A 672 45.77 8.17 -37.09
CA LYS A 672 45.57 7.21 -35.99
C LYS A 672 46.16 7.73 -34.68
N GLY A 673 45.38 8.47 -33.90
CA GLY A 673 45.47 8.47 -32.44
C GLY A 673 44.30 7.64 -31.90
N LYS A 674 44.54 6.76 -30.92
CA LYS A 674 43.45 6.09 -30.16
C LYS A 674 42.65 7.18 -29.43
N LYS A 675 41.66 7.79 -30.09
CA LYS A 675 40.59 8.52 -29.41
C LYS A 675 39.69 7.45 -28.78
N GLU A 676 39.69 7.36 -27.46
CA GLU A 676 38.74 6.52 -26.74
C GLU A 676 37.32 6.92 -27.17
N SER A 677 36.56 5.95 -27.66
CA SER A 677 35.15 6.14 -27.99
C SER A 677 34.38 6.59 -26.74
N PRO A 678 33.46 7.56 -26.84
CA PRO A 678 32.65 7.96 -25.69
C PRO A 678 31.92 6.74 -25.10
N LYS A 679 31.85 6.67 -23.77
CA LYS A 679 31.13 5.60 -23.06
C LYS A 679 29.66 5.59 -23.48
N SER A 680 29.16 4.45 -23.93
CA SER A 680 27.75 4.27 -24.31
C SER A 680 26.83 4.04 -23.10
N VAL A 681 27.39 3.65 -21.95
CA VAL A 681 26.65 3.37 -20.70
C VAL A 681 27.42 3.94 -19.52
N TYR A 682 26.72 4.67 -18.65
CA TYR A 682 27.24 5.28 -17.43
C TYR A 682 26.84 4.48 -16.18
N GLY A 683 27.69 4.50 -15.16
CA GLY A 683 27.39 3.95 -13.84
C GLY A 683 27.70 2.47 -13.64
N TYR A 684 27.90 1.70 -14.71
CA TYR A 684 28.07 0.25 -14.67
C TYR A 684 29.41 -0.16 -15.29
N THR A 685 30.20 -0.97 -14.59
CA THR A 685 31.50 -1.43 -15.09
C THR A 685 31.82 -2.84 -14.63
N THR A 686 32.67 -3.54 -15.38
CA THR A 686 33.12 -4.88 -15.01
C THR A 686 34.40 -4.78 -14.18
N LEU A 687 34.45 -5.46 -13.02
CA LEU A 687 35.66 -5.63 -12.21
C LEU A 687 35.89 -7.12 -11.89
N SER A 688 37.14 -7.50 -11.68
CA SER A 688 37.50 -8.81 -11.14
C SER A 688 37.54 -8.74 -9.61
N ILE A 689 36.66 -9.49 -8.95
CA ILE A 689 36.59 -9.60 -7.49
C ILE A 689 36.84 -11.06 -7.14
N SER A 690 37.85 -11.33 -6.32
CA SER A 690 38.27 -12.70 -5.94
C SER A 690 38.46 -13.64 -7.15
N GLY A 691 39.04 -13.12 -8.24
CA GLY A 691 39.31 -13.88 -9.47
C GLY A 691 38.10 -14.11 -10.39
N LYS A 692 36.92 -13.56 -10.04
CA LYS A 692 35.70 -13.65 -10.84
C LYS A 692 35.31 -12.28 -11.38
N GLU A 693 35.07 -12.19 -12.68
CA GLU A 693 34.54 -10.97 -13.29
C GLU A 693 33.06 -10.77 -12.96
N THR A 694 32.72 -9.61 -12.42
CA THR A 694 31.34 -9.20 -12.15
C THR A 694 31.08 -7.74 -12.51
N VAL A 695 29.80 -7.36 -12.59
CA VAL A 695 29.37 -5.99 -12.84
C VAL A 695 29.19 -5.27 -11.50
N VAL A 696 29.80 -4.10 -11.37
CA VAL A 696 29.68 -3.23 -10.20
C VAL A 696 29.20 -1.84 -10.59
N PHE A 697 28.66 -1.13 -9.60
CA PHE A 697 28.28 0.27 -9.77
C PHE A 697 29.47 1.19 -9.49
N ARG A 698 29.81 2.05 -10.43
CA ARG A 698 30.91 3.01 -10.29
C ARG A 698 30.55 4.32 -10.98
N CYS A 699 30.76 5.44 -10.29
CA CYS A 699 30.45 6.75 -10.87
C CYS A 699 31.48 7.12 -11.94
N ASP A 700 31.02 7.72 -13.04
CA ASP A 700 31.91 8.20 -14.11
C ASP A 700 32.44 9.61 -13.89
N ASP A 701 31.95 10.31 -12.85
CA ASP A 701 32.49 11.60 -12.44
C ASP A 701 33.76 11.38 -11.59
N PRO A 702 34.95 11.80 -12.05
CA PRO A 702 36.20 11.60 -11.31
C PRO A 702 36.25 12.40 -10.00
N ASP A 703 35.44 13.45 -9.86
CA ASP A 703 35.37 14.24 -8.62
C ASP A 703 34.44 13.59 -7.58
N CYS A 704 33.68 12.56 -7.96
CA CYS A 704 32.89 11.76 -7.05
C CYS A 704 33.79 10.87 -6.17
N TYR A 705 33.43 10.74 -4.89
CA TYR A 705 34.16 9.86 -3.96
C TYR A 705 34.21 8.39 -4.42
N PHE A 706 33.16 7.94 -5.12
CA PHE A 706 33.02 6.61 -5.72
C PHE A 706 33.30 6.64 -7.24
N GLY A 707 33.92 7.71 -7.71
CA GLY A 707 34.35 7.93 -9.08
C GLY A 707 35.65 7.19 -9.39
N LEU A 708 35.85 6.83 -10.66
CA LEU A 708 37.18 6.43 -11.12
C LEU A 708 38.03 7.69 -11.36
N ASP A 709 39.00 7.97 -10.50
CA ASP A 709 40.02 8.99 -10.74
C ASP A 709 41.34 8.28 -11.05
N PRO A 710 41.84 8.34 -12.31
CA PRO A 710 43.14 7.76 -12.68
C PRO A 710 44.31 8.30 -11.85
N ARG A 711 44.15 9.50 -11.25
CA ARG A 711 45.15 10.12 -10.39
C ARG A 711 45.11 9.60 -8.95
N LYS A 712 44.06 8.88 -8.56
CA LYS A 712 43.85 8.30 -7.22
C LYS A 712 43.60 6.80 -7.33
N PRO A 713 44.66 5.98 -7.51
CA PRO A 713 44.51 4.53 -7.45
C PRO A 713 43.90 4.12 -6.10
N GLY A 714 42.88 3.25 -6.12
CA GLY A 714 42.23 2.75 -4.90
C GLY A 714 40.90 3.42 -4.50
N THR A 715 40.21 4.14 -5.38
CA THR A 715 38.81 4.51 -5.11
C THR A 715 37.89 3.27 -5.22
N PRO A 716 37.05 2.98 -4.22
CA PRO A 716 36.17 1.80 -4.23
C PRO A 716 34.98 2.03 -5.16
N PRO A 717 34.38 0.94 -5.70
CA PRO A 717 33.05 1.04 -6.30
C PRO A 717 32.01 1.44 -5.25
N LEU A 718 30.80 1.78 -5.71
CA LEU A 718 29.68 2.00 -4.82
C LEU A 718 29.43 0.73 -3.96
N PRO A 719 29.08 0.88 -2.68
CA PRO A 719 28.89 -0.22 -1.72
C PRO A 719 27.59 -1.02 -1.96
N ILE A 720 27.32 -1.40 -3.21
CA ILE A 720 26.02 -1.92 -3.64
C ILE A 720 26.19 -3.18 -4.48
N VAL A 721 25.43 -4.22 -4.12
CA VAL A 721 25.47 -5.54 -4.75
C VAL A 721 24.05 -5.93 -5.18
N VAL A 722 23.89 -6.32 -6.45
CA VAL A 722 22.57 -6.67 -7.03
C VAL A 722 22.55 -8.06 -7.67
N ILE A 723 23.67 -8.78 -7.60
CA ILE A 723 23.84 -10.08 -8.24
C ILE A 723 23.86 -11.15 -7.15
N ASP A 724 22.92 -12.10 -7.22
CA ASP A 724 22.78 -13.20 -6.26
C ASP A 724 24.11 -13.93 -6.00
N GLU A 725 24.84 -14.33 -7.05
CA GLU A 725 26.13 -15.02 -6.92
C GLU A 725 27.20 -14.21 -6.16
N ASP A 726 27.12 -12.88 -6.19
CA ASP A 726 28.02 -12.01 -5.42
C ASP A 726 27.54 -11.84 -3.98
N ILE A 727 26.22 -11.81 -3.77
CA ILE A 727 25.61 -11.81 -2.44
C ILE A 727 25.97 -13.11 -1.71
N TYR A 728 25.85 -14.28 -2.33
CA TYR A 728 26.18 -15.55 -1.66
C TYR A 728 27.69 -15.75 -1.46
N ALA A 729 28.51 -15.30 -2.42
CA ALA A 729 29.96 -15.45 -2.31
C ALA A 729 30.57 -14.54 -1.25
N ASN A 730 30.00 -13.35 -1.07
CA ASN A 730 30.46 -12.39 -0.07
C ASN A 730 29.28 -11.56 0.45
N PRO A 731 28.54 -12.06 1.46
CA PRO A 731 27.34 -11.44 1.99
C PRO A 731 27.53 -9.97 2.37
N PRO A 732 26.61 -9.07 1.97
CA PRO A 732 26.64 -7.66 2.38
C PRO A 732 26.19 -7.51 3.85
N ASN A 733 26.38 -6.35 4.46
CA ASN A 733 25.93 -6.11 5.84
C ASN A 733 24.41 -6.04 5.95
N MET A 734 23.74 -5.55 4.92
CA MET A 734 22.28 -5.52 4.84
C MET A 734 21.82 -6.08 3.51
N ILE A 735 20.79 -6.91 3.54
CA ILE A 735 20.04 -7.30 2.33
C ILE A 735 18.61 -6.77 2.39
N ILE A 736 18.11 -6.39 1.23
CA ILE A 736 16.69 -6.20 0.99
C ILE A 736 16.18 -7.38 0.18
N GLY A 737 15.37 -8.23 0.79
CA GLY A 737 14.88 -9.49 0.21
C GLY A 737 13.36 -9.55 0.06
N THR A 738 12.89 -10.31 -0.91
CA THR A 738 11.46 -10.59 -1.14
C THR A 738 11.11 -12.07 -0.89
N VAL A 739 9.83 -12.35 -0.59
CA VAL A 739 9.33 -13.70 -0.23
C VAL A 739 9.66 -14.77 -1.28
N ASP A 740 9.64 -14.43 -2.56
CA ASP A 740 9.99 -15.33 -3.67
C ASP A 740 11.42 -15.89 -3.55
N LYS A 741 12.36 -15.10 -3.00
CA LYS A 741 13.72 -15.57 -2.75
C LYS A 741 13.82 -16.45 -1.50
N PHE A 742 13.05 -16.15 -0.45
CA PHE A 742 12.96 -17.04 0.71
C PHE A 742 12.38 -18.42 0.34
N ALA A 743 11.47 -18.48 -0.62
CA ALA A 743 10.96 -19.75 -1.14
C ALA A 743 12.03 -20.64 -1.80
N LEU A 744 13.19 -20.08 -2.18
CA LEU A 744 14.31 -20.83 -2.74
C LEU A 744 15.22 -21.48 -1.68
N LEU A 745 15.03 -21.16 -0.38
CA LEU A 745 15.84 -21.70 0.71
C LEU A 745 16.02 -23.23 0.67
N PRO A 746 14.99 -24.05 0.42
CA PRO A 746 15.14 -25.50 0.38
C PRO A 746 15.94 -26.02 -0.82
N TRP A 747 16.08 -25.22 -1.88
CA TRP A 747 16.56 -25.65 -3.20
C TRP A 747 17.97 -25.14 -3.53
N LYS A 748 18.44 -24.09 -2.86
CA LYS A 748 19.73 -23.44 -3.13
C LYS A 748 20.62 -23.40 -1.89
N PRO A 749 21.52 -24.37 -1.71
CA PRO A 749 22.40 -24.45 -0.56
C PRO A 749 23.26 -23.20 -0.33
N GLU A 750 23.61 -22.45 -1.38
CA GLU A 750 24.46 -21.26 -1.30
C GLU A 750 23.81 -20.13 -0.48
N ILE A 751 22.47 -20.11 -0.37
CA ILE A 751 21.73 -19.11 0.41
C ILE A 751 22.10 -19.18 1.90
N ARG A 752 22.56 -20.34 2.40
CA ARG A 752 23.00 -20.51 3.80
C ARG A 752 24.07 -19.49 4.23
N SER A 753 24.87 -18.99 3.28
CA SER A 753 25.88 -17.95 3.50
C SER A 753 25.30 -16.64 4.03
N ILE A 754 24.06 -16.27 3.65
CA ILE A 754 23.37 -15.08 4.16
C ILE A 754 23.15 -15.16 5.66
N PHE A 755 22.95 -16.37 6.18
CA PHE A 755 22.75 -16.65 7.61
C PHE A 755 24.05 -16.98 8.35
N GLY A 756 25.18 -17.00 7.63
CA GLY A 756 26.46 -17.41 8.18
C GLY A 756 26.52 -18.89 8.55
N ILE A 757 25.77 -19.74 7.84
CA ILE A 757 25.73 -21.17 8.09
C ILE A 757 26.77 -21.88 7.20
N THR A 758 27.60 -22.73 7.78
CA THR A 758 28.63 -23.51 7.09
C THR A 758 28.08 -24.82 6.53
N GLU A 759 28.89 -25.60 5.80
CA GLU A 759 28.40 -26.81 5.12
C GLU A 759 27.90 -27.90 6.04
N ASP A 760 28.43 -27.94 7.25
CA ASP A 760 28.05 -28.81 8.36
C ASP A 760 26.82 -28.34 9.14
N GLY A 761 26.22 -27.19 8.75
CA GLY A 761 25.01 -26.65 9.35
C GLY A 761 25.26 -25.82 10.63
N ALA A 762 26.52 -25.58 11.00
CA ALA A 762 26.87 -24.70 12.12
C ALA A 762 26.88 -23.21 11.72
N HIS A 763 26.72 -22.31 12.68
CA HIS A 763 26.96 -20.88 12.44
C HIS A 763 28.44 -20.54 12.58
N SER A 764 29.03 -20.03 11.50
CA SER A 764 30.31 -19.32 11.55
C SER A 764 30.04 -17.88 12.00
N GLY A 765 30.44 -17.46 13.20
CA GLY A 765 30.18 -16.10 13.68
C GLY A 765 28.76 -15.87 14.23
N ILE A 766 28.28 -14.62 14.18
CA ILE A 766 26.89 -14.29 14.56
C ILE A 766 25.96 -14.36 13.35
N PRO A 767 24.75 -14.95 13.48
CA PRO A 767 23.71 -14.85 12.47
C PRO A 767 23.17 -13.42 12.36
N PRO A 768 22.30 -13.14 11.37
CA PRO A 768 21.61 -11.88 11.25
C PRO A 768 20.95 -11.46 12.57
N THR A 769 21.31 -10.28 13.06
CA THR A 769 20.92 -9.81 14.41
C THR A 769 19.66 -8.96 14.42
N LEU A 770 19.26 -8.42 13.26
CA LEU A 770 18.10 -7.57 13.09
C LEU A 770 17.31 -7.99 11.84
N ILE A 771 16.01 -8.18 12.00
CA ILE A 771 15.05 -8.35 10.92
C ILE A 771 14.14 -7.13 10.91
N ILE A 772 14.04 -6.47 9.76
CA ILE A 772 13.12 -5.38 9.50
C ILE A 772 12.01 -5.91 8.59
N GLN A 773 10.78 -5.95 9.09
CA GLN A 773 9.62 -6.42 8.33
C GLN A 773 8.78 -5.23 7.85
N ASP A 774 8.79 -4.95 6.55
CA ASP A 774 7.87 -3.96 5.99
C ASP A 774 6.51 -4.63 5.65
N GLU A 775 5.45 -3.83 5.68
CA GLU A 775 4.08 -4.26 5.35
C GLU A 775 3.56 -5.46 6.17
N LEU A 776 3.81 -5.46 7.49
CA LEU A 776 3.33 -6.49 8.42
C LEU A 776 1.82 -6.78 8.30
N HIS A 777 1.02 -5.78 7.92
CA HIS A 777 -0.42 -5.91 7.73
C HIS A 777 -0.80 -6.89 6.61
N LEU A 778 0.09 -7.18 5.65
CA LEU A 778 -0.15 -8.16 4.60
C LEU A 778 -0.08 -9.61 5.12
N ILE A 779 0.34 -9.80 6.37
CA ILE A 779 0.37 -11.11 7.04
C ILE A 779 -1.03 -11.54 7.50
N SER A 780 -2.02 -10.62 7.62
CA SER A 780 -3.37 -11.00 8.05
C SER A 780 -4.26 -11.58 6.94
N GLY A 781 -3.78 -11.60 5.68
CA GLY A 781 -4.50 -12.15 4.53
C GLY A 781 -4.08 -13.59 4.17
N PRO A 782 -4.68 -14.21 3.14
CA PRO A 782 -4.34 -15.57 2.68
C PRO A 782 -2.86 -15.75 2.34
N LEU A 783 -2.23 -14.73 1.76
CA LEU A 783 -0.79 -14.71 1.48
C LEU A 783 0.03 -14.78 2.78
N GLY A 784 -0.42 -14.06 3.81
CA GLY A 784 0.22 -14.02 5.12
C GLY A 784 0.24 -15.36 5.84
N SER A 785 -0.85 -16.14 5.75
CA SER A 785 -0.89 -17.52 6.27
C SER A 785 0.21 -18.40 5.67
N MET A 786 0.51 -18.23 4.37
CA MET A 786 1.60 -18.95 3.70
C MET A 786 2.98 -18.41 4.12
N VAL A 787 3.13 -17.08 4.19
CA VAL A 787 4.39 -16.44 4.60
C VAL A 787 4.76 -16.77 6.04
N GLY A 788 3.78 -16.95 6.94
CA GLY A 788 4.02 -17.31 8.33
C GLY A 788 4.84 -18.60 8.52
N ALA A 789 4.75 -19.55 7.59
CA ALA A 789 5.60 -20.75 7.62
C ALA A 789 7.08 -20.42 7.37
N TYR A 790 7.36 -19.49 6.45
CA TYR A 790 8.72 -19.01 6.20
C TYR A 790 9.25 -18.19 7.37
N GLU A 791 8.40 -17.43 8.07
CA GLU A 791 8.83 -16.62 9.22
C GLU A 791 9.49 -17.48 10.31
N THR A 792 8.86 -18.61 10.66
CA THR A 792 9.40 -19.54 11.65
C THR A 792 10.76 -20.10 11.21
N VAL A 793 10.90 -20.46 9.92
CA VAL A 793 12.15 -20.99 9.38
C VAL A 793 13.24 -19.92 9.38
N ILE A 794 12.95 -18.69 8.96
CA ILE A 794 13.97 -17.65 8.87
C ILE A 794 14.38 -17.18 10.28
N GLU A 795 13.45 -17.09 11.23
CA GLU A 795 13.79 -16.82 12.64
C GLU A 795 14.74 -17.89 13.20
N GLU A 796 14.44 -19.17 12.94
CA GLU A 796 15.29 -20.29 13.36
C GLU A 796 16.69 -20.24 12.71
N LEU A 797 16.77 -19.95 11.39
CA LEU A 797 18.05 -19.75 10.69
C LEU A 797 18.83 -18.53 11.18
N CYS A 798 18.17 -17.60 11.87
CA CYS A 798 18.82 -16.46 12.51
C CYS A 798 19.10 -16.70 14.01
N THR A 799 18.73 -17.86 14.54
CA THR A 799 18.83 -18.14 15.98
C THR A 799 20.05 -18.98 16.29
N LYS A 800 20.97 -18.43 17.08
CA LYS A 800 22.15 -19.13 17.55
C LYS A 800 21.93 -19.71 18.95
N ARG A 801 22.32 -20.97 19.16
CA ARG A 801 22.30 -21.63 20.48
C ARG A 801 23.74 -21.85 20.94
N GLU A 802 24.11 -21.23 22.07
CA GLU A 802 25.42 -21.38 22.71
C GLU A 802 25.20 -21.87 24.15
N GLY A 803 25.32 -23.19 24.36
CA GLY A 803 24.94 -23.81 25.64
C GLY A 803 23.44 -23.64 25.93
N ASP A 804 23.12 -23.11 27.11
CA ASP A 804 21.74 -22.80 27.52
C ASP A 804 21.22 -21.45 26.97
N MET A 805 22.08 -20.67 26.30
CA MET A 805 21.72 -19.35 25.78
C MET A 805 21.17 -19.46 24.36
N VAL A 806 19.97 -18.92 24.15
CA VAL A 806 19.33 -18.80 22.83
C VAL A 806 19.35 -17.34 22.41
N ILE A 807 20.07 -17.03 21.33
CA ILE A 807 20.18 -15.70 20.76
C ILE A 807 19.35 -15.65 19.48
N SER A 808 18.10 -15.17 19.60
CA SER A 808 17.20 -14.92 18.47
C SER A 808 17.51 -13.58 17.80
N PRO A 809 17.06 -13.30 16.57
CA PRO A 809 17.13 -11.96 15.99
C PRO A 809 16.21 -10.97 16.73
N LYS A 810 16.54 -9.67 16.68
CA LYS A 810 15.59 -8.61 17.03
C LYS A 810 14.69 -8.33 15.83
N ILE A 811 13.38 -8.29 16.04
CA ILE A 811 12.40 -8.04 14.97
C ILE A 811 11.78 -6.65 15.17
N VAL A 812 11.69 -5.87 14.10
CA VAL A 812 11.07 -4.54 14.05
C VAL A 812 10.17 -4.37 12.83
#